data_AF-A0A101INW8-F1
#
_entry.id   AF-A0A101INW8-F1
#
_cell.length_a   1.000
_cell.length_b   1.000
_cell.length_c   1.000
_cell.angle_alpha   90.00
_cell.angle_beta   90.00
_cell.angle_gamma   90.00
#
_symmetry.space_group_name_H-M   'P 1'
#
loop_
_entity.id
_entity.type
_entity.pdbx_description
1 polymer ?
#
loop_
_entity_poly.entity_id
_entity_poly.type
_entity_poly.pdbx_seq_one_letter_code
_entity_poly.pdbx_strand_id
1 'polypeptide(L)'
;MKQKIFISLLAFFIIIGCLFTFKVNTINAEVTNNDQASSCTIQSLRNCDRDGLIRILIELLLSLIENNQQLGPIPIEPVDEQENGTGEDLSFVDSRDGQGYSIVKIGNQTWMGENLRYLPSVSSPGSGSKYTPFYYVNGYTGTNVLEAQKTYNYNKYGVLYNYSAALTACPPGWHLPSDQEWYELEKYLSTGSCQYNRYGKWDCAPAGSILRESKLRVPMAASRDPNGTFYNLGANTSFWSSTRYLSDALYRKININENGIYRDPASLDYGFSVRCIKGYSNQDLIDVPSINIISPSKGELLDKGKKEYEIIWDSHNVDTVSFFLVKEGESDVAADIGEGIQADAGKYLWTIPEDNHDINLGGQFRIMIFKNDDFMPFAYSDWFEISNRTNKSSTPSINIISPKSTDTLIVGETYTIKWESGNLTGDVIQVNISGPSGKIVSYLPSTATSYDWTIPAGDYTTNNKVSISINSVGSNENEAYEAYDTVVVNVTEAPAPYINIISPKSTDTLIAGKTYTVKWESGNLTGNIIKILESGGRPVTYLPSTATSYNWTIPSDCVNNKANISIGSIASNGKYEALDVVIVNVTEDASPYINIISPKPNDTLIAGKTYTVKWESGNLTGDWILIYAGSNLVAGASISDNQALWTIPESYAGKNLDISVGSIKAGNWEVEGMVNVLIEKENVITPSIDYVSPASGTGRDTIKIYGKNLVHAIPDGATIQFLQNGEVVHSVGSKNIHSSDGSVITFQIDNNFLGMLGPGKYQIRVVNNYGKSNTVDFNITTEGTTESLPDLVIRDVNYYLDYYIAIEYCNYGKEQLKVAPEIKATNTKTGQSRIYTTSAPKPGECLGANNTGFQVSSIGLNYGEDAQVRVEIDPDNKIKESNENNNILIKSIRANESPYIERINPSQGRPGEKITIYGKYLFGYRPSGITIEWFREGISVGTTISPITESLDGRSLEFTLSKILFGNLGPGKYQIRVFNDVGSSNLLDFSVIE
;
A
#
# COMPACT_ATOMS: atom_id res chain seq x y z
N MET A 1 -42.48 -34.11 -16.25
CA MET A 1 -43.71 -34.25 -17.06
C MET A 1 -43.92 -33.08 -18.06
N LYS A 2 -43.47 -31.85 -17.78
CA LYS A 2 -43.58 -30.70 -18.71
C LYS A 2 -42.67 -30.74 -19.95
N GLN A 3 -41.54 -31.44 -19.90
CA GLN A 3 -40.59 -31.53 -21.04
C GLN A 3 -41.10 -32.43 -22.19
N LYS A 4 -41.92 -33.44 -21.89
CA LYS A 4 -42.55 -34.30 -22.91
C LYS A 4 -43.70 -33.62 -23.65
N ILE A 5 -44.34 -32.61 -23.03
CA ILE A 5 -45.39 -31.79 -23.66
C ILE A 5 -44.75 -30.77 -24.63
N PHE A 6 -43.57 -30.26 -24.29
CA PHE A 6 -42.82 -29.30 -25.11
C PHE A 6 -42.34 -29.90 -26.45
N ILE A 7 -41.84 -31.15 -26.43
CA ILE A 7 -41.39 -31.84 -27.65
C ILE A 7 -42.57 -32.18 -28.59
N SER A 8 -43.74 -32.54 -28.03
CA SER A 8 -44.94 -32.82 -28.82
C SER A 8 -45.57 -31.57 -29.45
N LEU A 9 -45.49 -30.41 -28.80
CA LEU A 9 -45.97 -29.13 -29.34
C LEU A 9 -45.02 -28.59 -30.42
N LEU A 10 -43.70 -28.71 -30.23
CA LEU A 10 -42.72 -28.28 -31.24
C LEU A 10 -42.85 -29.08 -32.55
N ALA A 11 -43.11 -30.40 -32.44
CA ALA A 11 -43.40 -31.24 -33.60
C ALA A 11 -44.70 -30.86 -34.32
N PHE A 12 -45.72 -30.38 -33.59
CA PHE A 12 -47.00 -29.96 -34.15
C PHE A 12 -46.90 -28.63 -34.94
N PHE A 13 -46.07 -27.68 -34.48
CA PHE A 13 -45.88 -26.39 -35.15
C PHE A 13 -44.99 -26.46 -36.39
N ILE A 14 -44.00 -27.36 -36.42
CA ILE A 14 -43.13 -27.56 -37.60
C ILE A 14 -43.93 -28.17 -38.77
N ILE A 15 -44.92 -29.04 -38.48
CA ILE A 15 -45.79 -29.65 -39.49
C ILE A 15 -46.75 -28.62 -40.11
N ILE A 16 -47.24 -27.64 -39.34
CA ILE A 16 -48.12 -26.57 -39.84
C ILE A 16 -47.32 -25.52 -40.64
N GLY A 17 -46.09 -25.19 -40.22
CA GLY A 17 -45.22 -24.25 -40.92
C GLY A 17 -44.80 -24.70 -42.32
N CYS A 18 -44.68 -26.01 -42.55
CA CYS A 18 -44.36 -26.56 -43.87
C CYS A 18 -45.54 -26.52 -44.88
N LEU A 19 -46.78 -26.34 -44.42
CA LEU A 19 -47.98 -26.35 -45.28
C LEU A 19 -48.36 -24.99 -45.87
N PHE A 20 -47.76 -23.88 -45.42
CA PHE A 20 -48.19 -22.51 -45.81
C PHE A 20 -47.22 -21.72 -46.69
N THR A 21 -46.11 -22.30 -47.14
CA THR A 21 -45.24 -21.70 -48.16
C THR A 21 -45.65 -22.13 -49.58
N PHE A 22 -46.91 -21.88 -49.95
CA PHE A 22 -47.33 -21.86 -51.36
C PHE A 22 -47.98 -20.50 -51.68
N LYS A 23 -47.21 -19.67 -52.39
CA LYS A 23 -47.59 -18.59 -53.31
C LYS A 23 -48.98 -17.97 -53.11
N VAL A 24 -49.02 -16.70 -52.69
CA VAL A 24 -49.86 -15.69 -53.37
C VAL A 24 -49.12 -14.35 -53.41
N ASN A 25 -48.88 -13.88 -54.63
CA ASN A 25 -48.41 -12.55 -54.99
C ASN A 25 -49.62 -11.58 -55.07
N THR A 26 -49.30 -10.29 -55.12
CA THR A 26 -50.03 -9.20 -55.81
C THR A 26 -51.18 -8.42 -55.12
N ILE A 27 -50.92 -7.10 -55.02
CA ILE A 27 -51.74 -5.92 -55.36
C ILE A 27 -52.45 -5.11 -54.24
N ASN A 28 -52.00 -3.84 -54.17
CA ASN A 28 -52.64 -2.54 -53.90
C ASN A 28 -54.12 -2.48 -53.48
N ALA A 29 -54.44 -1.64 -52.50
CA ALA A 29 -55.24 -0.42 -52.68
C ALA A 29 -55.42 0.37 -51.38
N GLU A 30 -55.50 1.68 -51.52
CA GLU A 30 -55.66 2.75 -50.53
C GLU A 30 -57.10 2.92 -49.98
N VAL A 31 -57.16 3.38 -48.72
CA VAL A 31 -58.07 4.42 -48.16
C VAL A 31 -59.55 4.08 -47.83
N THR A 32 -59.90 4.03 -46.53
CA THR A 32 -60.77 5.02 -45.80
C THR A 32 -61.22 4.54 -44.39
N ASN A 33 -61.26 5.49 -43.44
CA ASN A 33 -61.83 5.42 -42.08
C ASN A 33 -63.33 4.99 -42.10
N ASN A 34 -64.00 4.44 -41.09
CA ASN A 34 -63.85 4.50 -39.63
C ASN A 34 -64.64 3.33 -38.98
N ASP A 35 -64.25 2.97 -37.76
CA ASP A 35 -65.05 2.32 -36.71
C ASP A 35 -65.55 0.87 -36.90
N GLN A 36 -64.77 -0.09 -36.38
CA GLN A 36 -65.16 -0.97 -35.25
C GLN A 36 -63.94 -1.82 -34.83
N ALA A 37 -63.39 -1.52 -33.67
CA ALA A 37 -62.37 -2.36 -33.04
C ALA A 37 -62.99 -3.70 -32.61
N SER A 38 -62.76 -4.77 -33.36
CA SER A 38 -62.81 -6.12 -32.79
C SER A 38 -61.44 -6.38 -32.16
N SER A 39 -61.39 -6.19 -30.84
CA SER A 39 -60.23 -6.38 -29.98
C SER A 39 -59.64 -7.78 -30.13
N CYS A 40 -58.55 -7.88 -30.90
CA CYS A 40 -57.68 -9.03 -30.90
C CYS A 40 -57.04 -9.12 -29.51
N THR A 41 -57.44 -10.13 -28.74
CA THR A 41 -56.91 -10.43 -27.39
C THR A 41 -56.52 -11.90 -27.33
N ILE A 42 -55.72 -12.31 -26.33
CA ILE A 42 -55.26 -13.70 -26.15
C ILE A 42 -56.42 -14.72 -26.15
N GLN A 43 -57.65 -14.30 -25.84
CA GLN A 43 -58.84 -15.17 -25.80
C GLN A 43 -59.61 -15.25 -27.13
N SER A 44 -59.27 -14.45 -28.16
CA SER A 44 -60.03 -14.33 -29.43
C SER A 44 -59.17 -14.51 -30.70
N LEU A 45 -58.16 -15.39 -30.66
CA LEU A 45 -57.14 -15.59 -31.72
C LEU A 45 -57.68 -15.91 -33.13
N ARG A 46 -58.86 -16.51 -33.25
CA ARG A 46 -59.42 -16.92 -34.56
C ARG A 46 -59.90 -15.76 -35.43
N ASN A 47 -60.11 -14.58 -34.84
CA ASN A 47 -60.64 -13.40 -35.54
C ASN A 47 -59.57 -12.33 -35.77
N CYS A 48 -58.29 -12.65 -35.53
CA CYS A 48 -57.17 -11.72 -35.69
C CYS A 48 -56.63 -11.77 -37.13
N ASP A 49 -56.33 -10.60 -37.69
CA ASP A 49 -55.56 -10.47 -38.94
C ASP A 49 -54.07 -10.77 -38.69
N ARG A 50 -53.26 -10.78 -39.76
CA ARG A 50 -51.84 -11.14 -39.69
C ARG A 50 -51.05 -10.25 -38.71
N ASP A 51 -51.35 -8.96 -38.69
CA ASP A 51 -50.63 -8.00 -37.86
C ASP A 51 -51.10 -8.05 -36.40
N GLY A 52 -52.40 -8.30 -36.15
CA GLY A 52 -52.91 -8.59 -34.82
C GLY A 52 -52.34 -9.89 -34.22
N LEU A 53 -52.16 -10.93 -35.05
CA LEU A 53 -51.50 -12.16 -34.62
C LEU A 53 -50.02 -11.95 -34.32
N ILE A 54 -49.30 -11.18 -35.15
CA ILE A 54 -47.89 -10.82 -34.91
C ILE A 54 -47.76 -9.98 -33.64
N ARG A 55 -48.65 -9.02 -33.42
CA ARG A 55 -48.64 -8.19 -32.22
C ARG A 55 -48.94 -8.99 -30.96
N ILE A 56 -49.91 -9.92 -30.97
CA ILE A 56 -50.13 -10.83 -29.84
C ILE A 56 -48.95 -11.79 -29.67
N LEU A 57 -48.29 -12.24 -30.74
CA LEU A 57 -47.10 -13.07 -30.65
C LEU A 57 -45.96 -12.29 -29.98
N ILE A 58 -45.79 -11.02 -30.33
CA ILE A 58 -44.81 -10.10 -29.75
C ILE A 58 -45.19 -9.79 -28.30
N GLU A 59 -46.46 -9.53 -27.96
CA GLU A 59 -46.92 -9.31 -26.58
C GLU A 59 -46.81 -10.59 -25.73
N LEU A 60 -47.01 -11.78 -26.29
CA LEU A 60 -46.75 -13.05 -25.61
C LEU A 60 -45.26 -13.29 -25.42
N LEU A 61 -44.43 -13.01 -26.43
CA LEU A 61 -42.97 -13.06 -26.33
C LEU A 61 -42.46 -12.05 -25.29
N LEU A 62 -42.98 -10.82 -25.29
CA LEU A 62 -42.64 -9.77 -24.31
C LEU A 62 -43.16 -10.14 -22.92
N SER A 63 -44.35 -10.73 -22.77
CA SER A 63 -44.85 -11.20 -21.47
C SER A 63 -44.12 -12.45 -20.95
N LEU A 64 -43.55 -13.26 -21.85
CA LEU A 64 -42.65 -14.37 -21.52
C LEU A 64 -41.26 -13.87 -21.13
N ILE A 65 -40.84 -12.74 -21.70
CA ILE A 65 -39.64 -12.01 -21.29
C ILE A 65 -39.86 -11.32 -19.93
N GLU A 66 -41.04 -10.71 -19.69
CA GLU A 66 -41.39 -10.05 -18.42
C GLU A 66 -41.70 -11.04 -17.29
N ASN A 67 -42.34 -12.18 -17.54
CA ASN A 67 -42.58 -13.20 -16.51
C ASN A 67 -41.40 -14.15 -16.24
N ASN A 68 -40.36 -14.14 -17.09
CA ASN A 68 -39.05 -14.73 -16.73
C ASN A 68 -38.15 -13.75 -15.96
N GLN A 69 -38.58 -12.51 -15.70
CA GLN A 69 -37.84 -11.57 -14.86
C GLN A 69 -38.11 -11.70 -13.35
N GLN A 70 -38.83 -12.72 -12.89
CA GLN A 70 -39.01 -12.96 -11.44
C GLN A 70 -38.40 -14.24 -10.87
N LEU A 71 -37.49 -14.92 -11.59
CA LEU A 71 -36.51 -15.85 -10.99
C LEU A 71 -35.21 -15.80 -11.83
N GLY A 72 -34.52 -14.67 -11.78
CA GLY A 72 -33.21 -14.52 -12.43
C GLY A 72 -32.08 -15.19 -11.62
N PRO A 73 -31.04 -15.75 -12.27
CA PRO A 73 -29.74 -15.95 -11.65
C PRO A 73 -29.10 -14.59 -11.30
N ILE A 74 -28.27 -14.58 -10.25
CA ILE A 74 -27.49 -13.42 -9.80
C ILE A 74 -26.65 -12.86 -10.97
N PRO A 75 -26.63 -11.53 -11.24
CA PRO A 75 -25.86 -10.94 -12.32
C PRO A 75 -24.34 -11.00 -12.06
N ILE A 76 -23.59 -11.48 -13.04
CA ILE A 76 -22.24 -10.96 -13.31
C ILE A 76 -22.50 -9.72 -14.16
N GLU A 77 -22.14 -8.53 -13.70
CA GLU A 77 -22.22 -7.33 -14.54
C GLU A 77 -21.32 -7.49 -15.78
N PRO A 78 -21.83 -7.18 -16.99
CA PRO A 78 -21.01 -7.02 -18.17
C PRO A 78 -20.31 -5.65 -18.10
N VAL A 79 -18.99 -5.61 -18.33
CA VAL A 79 -18.39 -4.39 -18.87
C VAL A 79 -18.65 -4.42 -20.37
N ASP A 80 -19.35 -3.38 -20.82
CA ASP A 80 -19.83 -3.11 -22.17
C ASP A 80 -18.82 -3.45 -23.29
N GLU A 81 -19.33 -4.11 -24.34
CA GLU A 81 -18.75 -4.00 -25.69
C GLU A 81 -19.74 -3.23 -26.58
N GLN A 82 -19.49 -1.93 -26.75
CA GLN A 82 -19.61 -1.12 -27.97
C GLN A 82 -19.28 0.35 -27.59
N GLU A 83 -18.31 1.10 -28.15
CA GLU A 83 -17.54 1.01 -29.39
C GLU A 83 -16.16 1.69 -29.26
N ASN A 84 -15.18 1.14 -30.00
CA ASN A 84 -13.89 1.71 -30.42
C ASN A 84 -12.84 2.09 -29.35
N GLY A 85 -12.34 1.09 -28.64
CA GLY A 85 -11.02 1.11 -28.00
C GLY A 85 -10.27 -0.19 -28.29
N THR A 86 -9.04 -0.11 -28.81
CA THR A 86 -8.17 -1.26 -29.03
C THR A 86 -7.91 -1.97 -27.70
N GLY A 87 -8.33 -3.23 -27.58
CA GLY A 87 -8.14 -4.01 -26.35
C GLY A 87 -6.68 -4.15 -25.97
N GLU A 88 -6.30 -3.63 -24.81
CA GLU A 88 -5.08 -4.06 -24.14
C GLU A 88 -5.36 -5.40 -23.45
N ASP A 89 -4.98 -6.50 -24.11
CA ASP A 89 -4.82 -7.79 -23.45
C ASP A 89 -3.70 -7.64 -22.41
N LEU A 90 -4.05 -7.66 -21.11
CA LEU A 90 -3.06 -7.74 -20.04
C LEU A 90 -2.24 -9.03 -20.22
N SER A 91 -0.97 -8.89 -20.62
CA SER A 91 -0.09 -10.01 -20.92
C SER A 91 1.08 -10.13 -19.93
N PHE A 92 1.37 -11.33 -19.46
CA PHE A 92 2.58 -11.70 -18.73
C PHE A 92 3.55 -12.39 -19.70
N VAL A 93 4.84 -12.04 -19.64
CA VAL A 93 5.90 -12.73 -20.39
C VAL A 93 6.78 -13.48 -19.39
N ASP A 94 6.89 -14.80 -19.55
CA ASP A 94 7.76 -15.63 -18.73
C ASP A 94 9.23 -15.39 -19.14
N SER A 95 10.05 -14.90 -18.21
CA SER A 95 11.45 -14.56 -18.50
C SER A 95 12.33 -15.77 -18.76
N ARG A 96 11.90 -16.99 -18.40
CA ARG A 96 12.69 -18.22 -18.55
C ARG A 96 12.72 -18.70 -20.00
N ASP A 97 11.66 -18.44 -20.76
CA ASP A 97 11.52 -18.93 -22.14
C ASP A 97 10.95 -17.89 -23.13
N GLY A 98 10.61 -16.68 -22.66
CA GLY A 98 10.05 -15.59 -23.47
C GLY A 98 8.59 -15.79 -23.87
N GLN A 99 7.89 -16.78 -23.32
CA GLN A 99 6.50 -17.07 -23.71
C GLN A 99 5.52 -16.08 -23.09
N GLY A 100 4.67 -15.51 -23.94
CA GLY A 100 3.57 -14.64 -23.53
C GLY A 100 2.30 -15.42 -23.13
N TYR A 101 1.66 -14.98 -22.07
CA TYR A 101 0.40 -15.48 -21.54
C TYR A 101 -0.53 -14.32 -21.25
N SER A 102 -1.80 -14.45 -21.60
CA SER A 102 -2.84 -13.50 -21.19
C SER A 102 -3.10 -13.66 -19.69
N ILE A 103 -3.57 -12.62 -19.02
CA ILE A 103 -3.94 -12.66 -17.60
C ILE A 103 -5.42 -12.37 -17.45
N VAL A 104 -6.12 -13.16 -16.64
CA VAL A 104 -7.57 -13.02 -16.40
C VAL A 104 -7.83 -12.93 -14.90
N LYS A 105 -8.58 -11.91 -14.48
CA LYS A 105 -9.05 -11.78 -13.09
C LYS A 105 -10.46 -12.37 -12.98
N ILE A 106 -10.65 -13.32 -12.06
CA ILE A 106 -11.96 -13.93 -11.76
C ILE A 106 -12.19 -13.85 -10.25
N GLY A 107 -13.25 -13.17 -9.84
CA GLY A 107 -13.44 -12.78 -8.45
C GLY A 107 -12.21 -12.04 -7.92
N ASN A 108 -11.61 -12.57 -6.85
CA ASN A 108 -10.39 -12.01 -6.25
C ASN A 108 -9.09 -12.65 -6.75
N GLN A 109 -9.19 -13.68 -7.60
CA GLN A 109 -8.04 -14.45 -8.06
C GLN A 109 -7.60 -13.98 -9.46
N THR A 110 -6.29 -13.97 -9.70
CA THR A 110 -5.71 -13.61 -11.00
C THR A 110 -5.02 -14.82 -11.60
N TRP A 111 -5.48 -15.28 -12.75
CA TRP A 111 -5.09 -16.54 -13.39
C TRP A 111 -4.38 -16.30 -14.72
N MET A 112 -3.48 -17.19 -15.11
CA MET A 112 -3.04 -17.27 -16.50
C MET A 112 -4.22 -17.70 -17.39
N GLY A 113 -4.39 -16.99 -18.50
CA GLY A 113 -5.45 -17.19 -19.49
C GLY A 113 -5.25 -18.45 -20.33
N GLU A 114 -4.02 -18.92 -20.51
CA GLU A 114 -3.68 -20.14 -21.21
C GLU A 114 -3.03 -21.19 -20.29
N ASN A 115 -3.00 -22.46 -20.73
CA ASN A 115 -2.18 -23.49 -20.09
C ASN A 115 -0.69 -23.14 -20.24
N LEU A 116 0.10 -23.43 -19.22
CA LEU A 116 1.53 -23.19 -19.22
C LEU A 116 2.23 -23.98 -20.35
N ARG A 117 3.19 -23.34 -21.02
CA ARG A 117 3.98 -23.90 -22.12
C ARG A 117 5.48 -23.98 -21.83
N TYR A 118 5.88 -23.76 -20.57
CA TYR A 118 7.26 -23.85 -20.14
C TYR A 118 7.81 -25.28 -20.33
N LEU A 119 8.80 -25.43 -21.22
CA LEU A 119 9.31 -26.72 -21.67
C LEU A 119 10.85 -26.78 -21.60
N PRO A 120 11.44 -26.97 -20.40
CA PRO A 120 12.90 -27.01 -20.24
C PRO A 120 13.54 -28.28 -20.83
N SER A 121 12.79 -29.38 -20.85
CA SER A 121 13.15 -30.63 -21.53
C SER A 121 11.87 -31.26 -22.09
N VAL A 122 11.98 -32.27 -22.95
CA VAL A 122 10.83 -33.03 -23.43
C VAL A 122 11.14 -34.52 -23.40
N SER A 123 10.20 -35.29 -22.85
CA SER A 123 10.37 -36.71 -22.60
C SER A 123 9.47 -37.54 -23.50
N SER A 124 9.95 -38.74 -23.85
CA SER A 124 9.12 -39.73 -24.54
C SER A 124 7.88 -40.03 -23.70
N PRO A 125 6.69 -40.17 -24.32
CA PRO A 125 5.49 -40.44 -23.56
C PRO A 125 5.54 -41.78 -22.84
N GLY A 126 6.35 -42.75 -23.27
CA GLY A 126 6.54 -44.01 -22.54
C GLY A 126 7.33 -43.88 -21.24
N SER A 127 8.02 -42.76 -21.02
CA SER A 127 8.75 -42.47 -19.79
C SER A 127 7.84 -41.77 -18.79
N GLY A 128 7.94 -42.11 -17.50
CA GLY A 128 7.21 -41.46 -16.44
C GLY A 128 7.82 -41.78 -15.08
N SER A 129 7.60 -40.91 -14.10
CA SER A 129 8.06 -41.09 -12.73
C SER A 129 7.12 -40.36 -11.79
N LYS A 130 6.98 -40.87 -10.56
CA LYS A 130 6.29 -40.17 -9.48
C LYS A 130 7.14 -39.06 -8.86
N TYR A 131 8.46 -39.12 -9.03
CA TYR A 131 9.40 -38.32 -8.24
C TYR A 131 10.34 -37.46 -9.10
N THR A 132 10.67 -37.92 -10.32
CA THR A 132 11.53 -37.18 -11.24
C THR A 132 10.68 -36.30 -12.15
N PRO A 133 11.05 -35.04 -12.43
CA PRO A 133 10.30 -34.19 -13.35
C PRO A 133 10.30 -34.73 -14.79
N PHE A 134 9.11 -34.80 -15.42
CA PHE A 134 8.91 -35.16 -16.81
C PHE A 134 7.92 -34.20 -17.50
N TYR A 135 8.23 -33.85 -18.74
CA TYR A 135 7.47 -32.90 -19.54
C TYR A 135 7.09 -33.55 -20.88
N TYR A 136 5.82 -33.43 -21.26
CA TYR A 136 5.29 -34.09 -22.45
C TYR A 136 4.56 -33.09 -23.35
N VAL A 137 4.70 -33.28 -24.65
CA VAL A 137 3.90 -32.59 -25.67
C VAL A 137 3.02 -33.63 -26.34
N ASN A 138 1.72 -33.39 -26.37
CA ASN A 138 0.76 -34.37 -26.86
C ASN A 138 1.07 -34.75 -28.33
N GLY A 139 1.19 -36.05 -28.60
CA GLY A 139 1.51 -36.58 -29.93
C GLY A 139 2.98 -36.44 -30.36
N TYR A 140 3.87 -35.95 -29.49
CA TYR A 140 5.31 -35.88 -29.74
C TYR A 140 6.05 -36.99 -28.98
N THR A 141 6.92 -37.73 -29.66
CA THR A 141 7.65 -38.88 -29.10
C THR A 141 9.17 -38.68 -29.06
N GLY A 142 9.67 -37.55 -29.56
CA GLY A 142 11.10 -37.21 -29.55
C GLY A 142 11.57 -36.62 -28.24
N THR A 143 12.86 -36.26 -28.18
CA THR A 143 13.52 -35.63 -27.01
C THR A 143 14.05 -34.22 -27.30
N ASN A 144 13.85 -33.70 -28.52
CA ASN A 144 14.30 -32.36 -28.90
C ASN A 144 13.21 -31.31 -28.58
N VAL A 145 13.56 -30.33 -27.73
CA VAL A 145 12.64 -29.27 -27.28
C VAL A 145 12.20 -28.35 -28.43
N LEU A 146 13.14 -27.91 -29.27
CA LEU A 146 12.85 -26.98 -30.36
C LEU A 146 11.89 -27.57 -31.39
N GLU A 147 12.02 -28.87 -31.68
CA GLU A 147 11.09 -29.57 -32.57
C GLU A 147 9.72 -29.76 -31.91
N ALA A 148 9.67 -30.04 -30.60
CA ALA A 148 8.41 -30.12 -29.85
C ALA A 148 7.66 -28.77 -29.85
N GLN A 149 8.38 -27.66 -29.68
CA GLN A 149 7.82 -26.30 -29.66
C GLN A 149 7.18 -25.88 -31.00
N LYS A 150 7.65 -26.45 -32.12
CA LYS A 150 7.06 -26.21 -33.45
C LYS A 150 5.76 -26.98 -33.69
N THR A 151 5.42 -27.95 -32.85
CA THR A 151 4.23 -28.77 -33.06
C THR A 151 2.94 -27.97 -32.85
N TYR A 152 1.88 -28.34 -33.58
CA TYR A 152 0.55 -27.76 -33.39
C TYR A 152 0.03 -27.93 -31.96
N ASN A 153 0.27 -29.11 -31.37
CA ASN A 153 -0.26 -29.43 -30.05
C ASN A 153 0.43 -28.62 -28.94
N TYR A 154 1.73 -28.37 -29.03
CA TYR A 154 2.43 -27.46 -28.11
C TYR A 154 1.79 -26.06 -28.13
N ASN A 155 1.60 -25.48 -29.32
CA ASN A 155 1.08 -24.13 -29.46
C ASN A 155 -0.38 -24.00 -29.01
N LYS A 156 -1.20 -25.04 -29.27
CA LYS A 156 -2.63 -25.01 -28.97
C LYS A 156 -3.00 -25.43 -27.55
N TYR A 157 -2.36 -26.49 -27.04
CA TYR A 157 -2.76 -27.16 -25.79
C TYR A 157 -1.75 -26.95 -24.65
N GLY A 158 -0.52 -26.58 -24.98
CA GLY A 158 0.59 -26.42 -24.05
C GLY A 158 1.27 -27.73 -23.68
N VAL A 159 1.87 -27.75 -22.50
CA VAL A 159 2.69 -28.85 -22.01
C VAL A 159 1.93 -29.64 -20.93
N LEU A 160 2.11 -30.96 -20.93
CA LEU A 160 1.64 -31.83 -19.86
C LEU A 160 2.82 -32.16 -18.93
N TYR A 161 2.60 -32.00 -17.64
CA TYR A 161 3.61 -32.16 -16.60
C TYR A 161 3.23 -33.34 -15.72
N ASN A 162 4.20 -34.15 -15.32
CA ASN A 162 3.98 -34.99 -14.13
C ASN A 162 4.00 -34.13 -12.86
N TYR A 163 3.58 -34.71 -11.73
CA TYR A 163 3.39 -33.92 -10.52
C TYR A 163 4.67 -33.23 -10.04
N SER A 164 5.80 -33.95 -10.07
CA SER A 164 7.12 -33.39 -9.71
C SER A 164 7.50 -32.19 -10.59
N ALA A 165 7.27 -32.27 -11.90
CA ALA A 165 7.47 -31.13 -12.80
C ALA A 165 6.48 -29.99 -12.56
N ALA A 166 5.22 -30.29 -12.22
CA ALA A 166 4.17 -29.29 -12.04
C ALA A 166 4.42 -28.36 -10.85
N LEU A 167 5.00 -28.87 -9.75
CA LEU A 167 5.29 -28.10 -8.54
C LEU A 167 6.26 -26.94 -8.79
N THR A 168 7.17 -27.08 -9.75
CA THR A 168 8.20 -26.08 -10.07
C THR A 168 7.98 -25.41 -11.43
N ALA A 169 6.88 -25.74 -12.11
CA ALA A 169 6.64 -25.27 -13.47
C ALA A 169 6.30 -23.77 -13.53
N CYS A 170 5.52 -23.25 -12.57
CA CYS A 170 5.09 -21.85 -12.59
C CYS A 170 6.25 -20.86 -12.36
N PRO A 171 6.27 -19.71 -13.04
CA PRO A 171 7.34 -18.71 -12.91
C PRO A 171 7.24 -17.92 -11.59
N PRO A 172 8.32 -17.24 -11.15
CA PRO A 172 8.29 -16.42 -9.94
C PRO A 172 7.12 -15.42 -9.91
N GLY A 173 6.48 -15.29 -8.74
CA GLY A 173 5.25 -14.50 -8.57
C GLY A 173 3.96 -15.18 -9.05
N TRP A 174 4.07 -16.43 -9.52
CA TRP A 174 2.98 -17.33 -9.86
C TRP A 174 3.25 -18.71 -9.27
N HIS A 175 2.20 -19.46 -8.97
CA HIS A 175 2.35 -20.81 -8.40
C HIS A 175 1.30 -21.78 -8.91
N LEU A 176 1.52 -23.07 -8.66
CA LEU A 176 0.57 -24.13 -8.95
C LEU A 176 -0.61 -24.04 -7.95
N PRO A 177 -1.85 -23.82 -8.40
CA PRO A 177 -2.97 -23.55 -7.50
C PRO A 177 -3.23 -24.72 -6.56
N SER A 178 -3.52 -24.39 -5.30
CA SER A 178 -3.93 -25.33 -4.28
C SER A 178 -5.37 -25.80 -4.47
N ASP A 179 -5.76 -26.82 -3.69
CA ASP A 179 -7.12 -27.35 -3.70
C ASP A 179 -8.14 -26.30 -3.26
N GLN A 180 -7.75 -25.45 -2.31
CA GLN A 180 -8.56 -24.36 -1.80
C GLN A 180 -8.76 -23.27 -2.84
N GLU A 181 -7.71 -22.87 -3.55
CA GLU A 181 -7.80 -21.81 -4.58
C GLU A 181 -8.64 -22.25 -5.78
N TRP A 182 -8.47 -23.50 -6.21
CA TRP A 182 -9.35 -24.09 -7.21
C TRP A 182 -10.81 -24.12 -6.73
N TYR A 183 -11.07 -24.51 -5.48
CA TYR A 183 -12.43 -24.51 -4.94
C TYR A 183 -13.04 -23.12 -4.89
N GLU A 184 -12.27 -22.08 -4.56
CA GLU A 184 -12.75 -20.69 -4.59
C GLU A 184 -13.21 -20.29 -5.99
N LEU A 185 -12.44 -20.62 -7.03
CA LEU A 185 -12.82 -20.42 -8.42
C LEU A 185 -14.09 -21.21 -8.78
N GLU A 186 -14.11 -22.51 -8.47
CA GLU A 186 -15.24 -23.40 -8.75
C GLU A 186 -16.53 -22.91 -8.10
N LYS A 187 -16.45 -22.50 -6.83
CA LYS A 187 -17.57 -21.98 -6.05
C LYS A 187 -18.06 -20.65 -6.60
N TYR A 188 -17.14 -19.75 -6.95
CA TYR A 188 -17.48 -18.45 -7.54
C TYR A 188 -18.25 -18.61 -8.86
N LEU A 189 -17.90 -19.62 -9.67
CA LEU A 189 -18.53 -19.89 -10.95
C LEU A 189 -19.77 -20.80 -10.85
N SER A 190 -19.99 -21.48 -9.73
CA SER A 190 -21.16 -22.35 -9.57
C SER A 190 -22.40 -21.56 -9.20
N THR A 191 -23.56 -21.96 -9.72
CA THR A 191 -24.87 -21.42 -9.31
C THR A 191 -25.70 -22.47 -8.56
N GLY A 192 -25.13 -23.65 -8.31
CA GLY A 192 -25.78 -24.80 -7.69
C GLY A 192 -25.02 -25.31 -6.46
N SER A 193 -25.15 -26.61 -6.15
CA SER A 193 -24.30 -27.24 -5.13
C SER A 193 -22.84 -27.20 -5.55
N CYS A 194 -21.96 -26.90 -4.60
CA CYS A 194 -20.52 -27.03 -4.80
C CYS A 194 -19.89 -27.49 -3.50
N GLN A 195 -19.65 -28.80 -3.37
CA GLN A 195 -19.03 -29.37 -2.19
C GLN A 195 -17.50 -29.37 -2.33
N TYR A 196 -16.81 -29.02 -1.24
CA TYR A 196 -15.35 -29.03 -1.17
C TYR A 196 -14.78 -30.45 -1.32
N ASN A 197 -15.24 -31.40 -0.51
CA ASN A 197 -14.68 -32.76 -0.40
C ASN A 197 -15.38 -33.79 -1.32
N ARG A 198 -15.45 -33.52 -2.62
CA ARG A 198 -16.25 -34.30 -3.59
C ARG A 198 -15.47 -35.31 -4.45
N TYR A 199 -14.67 -36.15 -3.79
CA TYR A 199 -13.87 -37.18 -4.47
C TYR A 199 -14.72 -38.06 -5.40
N GLY A 200 -14.24 -38.28 -6.62
CA GLY A 200 -14.87 -39.16 -7.60
C GLY A 200 -16.17 -38.64 -8.24
N LYS A 201 -16.49 -37.34 -8.13
CA LYS A 201 -17.80 -36.79 -8.57
C LYS A 201 -17.68 -35.49 -9.37
N TRP A 202 -18.61 -35.33 -10.32
CA TRP A 202 -18.90 -34.05 -10.98
C TRP A 202 -19.85 -33.22 -10.10
N ASP A 203 -19.46 -31.99 -9.76
CA ASP A 203 -20.28 -31.03 -9.00
C ASP A 203 -19.88 -29.60 -9.37
N CYS A 204 -20.39 -28.58 -8.66
CA CYS A 204 -20.09 -27.17 -8.92
C CYS A 204 -20.56 -26.71 -10.31
N ALA A 205 -21.65 -27.28 -10.83
CA ALA A 205 -22.24 -26.80 -12.08
C ALA A 205 -22.78 -25.36 -11.92
N PRO A 206 -22.71 -24.51 -12.96
CA PRO A 206 -22.19 -24.78 -14.31
C PRO A 206 -20.70 -24.37 -14.49
N ALA A 207 -19.88 -24.39 -13.44
CA ALA A 207 -18.50 -23.90 -13.50
C ALA A 207 -17.65 -24.56 -14.59
N GLY A 208 -17.86 -25.86 -14.85
CA GLY A 208 -17.17 -26.59 -15.91
C GLY A 208 -17.48 -26.03 -17.30
N SER A 209 -18.74 -25.63 -17.55
CA SER A 209 -19.15 -25.00 -18.82
C SER A 209 -18.64 -23.58 -18.94
N ILE A 210 -18.74 -22.79 -17.86
CA ILE A 210 -18.27 -21.40 -17.85
C ILE A 210 -16.77 -21.34 -18.13
N LEU A 211 -15.96 -22.21 -17.50
CA LEU A 211 -14.52 -22.21 -17.73
C LEU A 211 -14.14 -22.48 -19.20
N ARG A 212 -14.91 -23.31 -19.92
CA ARG A 212 -14.69 -23.58 -21.35
C ARG A 212 -15.01 -22.37 -22.24
N GLU A 213 -16.02 -21.59 -21.85
CA GLU A 213 -16.53 -20.45 -22.61
C GLU A 213 -15.89 -19.11 -22.20
N SER A 214 -15.22 -19.07 -21.05
CA SER A 214 -14.59 -17.88 -20.48
C SER A 214 -13.27 -17.49 -21.15
N LYS A 215 -12.80 -16.26 -20.86
CA LYS A 215 -11.47 -15.77 -21.23
C LYS A 215 -10.31 -16.58 -20.62
N LEU A 216 -10.58 -17.46 -19.66
CA LEU A 216 -9.60 -18.38 -19.07
C LEU A 216 -9.26 -19.55 -20.01
N ARG A 217 -9.80 -19.58 -21.25
CA ARG A 217 -9.45 -20.47 -22.38
C ARG A 217 -8.93 -21.84 -21.91
N VAL A 218 -9.86 -22.76 -21.67
CA VAL A 218 -9.54 -24.13 -21.23
C VAL A 218 -9.58 -25.07 -22.44
N PRO A 219 -8.46 -25.23 -23.19
CA PRO A 219 -8.44 -26.16 -24.30
C PRO A 219 -8.47 -27.59 -23.75
N MET A 220 -9.23 -28.48 -24.41
CA MET A 220 -9.31 -29.89 -24.03
C MET A 220 -8.01 -30.62 -24.39
N ALA A 221 -6.99 -30.45 -23.56
CA ALA A 221 -5.58 -30.77 -23.82
C ALA A 221 -5.20 -32.25 -23.74
N ALA A 222 -6.17 -33.14 -23.47
CA ALA A 222 -5.93 -34.53 -23.11
C ALA A 222 -5.20 -34.67 -21.76
N SER A 223 -4.89 -35.92 -21.43
CA SER A 223 -3.98 -36.29 -20.35
C SER A 223 -3.06 -37.41 -20.85
N ARG A 224 -1.90 -37.56 -20.20
CA ARG A 224 -1.01 -38.73 -20.37
C ARG A 224 -1.19 -39.68 -19.20
N ASP A 225 -1.53 -40.94 -19.46
CA ASP A 225 -1.62 -41.98 -18.43
C ASP A 225 -0.23 -42.53 -18.05
N PRO A 226 -0.08 -43.25 -16.92
CA PRO A 226 1.19 -43.85 -16.48
C PRO A 226 1.88 -44.73 -17.53
N ASN A 227 1.11 -45.38 -18.42
CA ASN A 227 1.61 -46.27 -19.46
C ASN A 227 2.12 -45.52 -20.71
N GLY A 228 1.95 -44.20 -20.77
CA GLY A 228 2.43 -43.37 -21.86
C GLY A 228 1.46 -43.16 -22.98
N THR A 229 0.18 -43.40 -22.74
CA THR A 229 -0.88 -43.13 -23.71
C THR A 229 -1.45 -41.74 -23.46
N PHE A 230 -1.49 -40.93 -24.53
CA PHE A 230 -2.30 -39.72 -24.53
C PHE A 230 -3.75 -40.07 -24.85
N TYR A 231 -4.70 -39.59 -24.06
CA TYR A 231 -6.11 -39.97 -24.22
C TYR A 231 -7.05 -38.79 -24.03
N ASN A 232 -8.19 -38.82 -24.74
CA ASN A 232 -9.27 -37.82 -24.70
C ASN A 232 -8.91 -36.39 -25.19
N LEU A 233 -7.96 -36.26 -26.13
CA LEU A 233 -7.70 -35.00 -26.81
C LEU A 233 -8.99 -34.45 -27.46
N GLY A 234 -9.30 -33.18 -27.20
CA GLY A 234 -10.53 -32.54 -27.67
C GLY A 234 -11.78 -32.85 -26.84
N ALA A 235 -11.74 -33.82 -25.92
CA ALA A 235 -12.89 -34.22 -25.10
C ALA A 235 -12.77 -33.86 -23.62
N ASN A 236 -11.56 -33.91 -23.04
CA ASN A 236 -11.32 -33.43 -21.68
C ASN A 236 -9.94 -32.79 -21.51
N THR A 237 -9.77 -32.11 -20.37
CA THR A 237 -8.49 -31.68 -19.84
C THR A 237 -8.42 -31.94 -18.34
N SER A 238 -7.22 -32.22 -17.84
CA SER A 238 -6.93 -32.32 -16.43
C SER A 238 -5.94 -31.25 -15.98
N PHE A 239 -6.12 -30.73 -14.78
CA PHE A 239 -5.23 -29.74 -14.15
C PHE A 239 -4.72 -30.23 -12.80
N TRP A 240 -3.41 -30.09 -12.57
CA TRP A 240 -2.84 -30.36 -11.26
C TRP A 240 -3.27 -29.34 -10.20
N SER A 241 -3.41 -29.83 -8.98
CA SER A 241 -3.40 -29.06 -7.73
C SER A 241 -2.03 -29.19 -7.08
N SER A 242 -1.53 -28.19 -6.35
CA SER A 242 -0.36 -28.37 -5.47
C SER A 242 -0.66 -29.19 -4.20
N THR A 243 -1.94 -29.50 -3.95
CA THR A 243 -2.38 -30.24 -2.77
C THR A 243 -2.29 -31.75 -2.97
N ARG A 244 -1.56 -32.40 -2.06
CA ARG A 244 -1.43 -33.86 -1.94
C ARG A 244 -2.67 -34.50 -1.32
N TYR A 245 -2.89 -35.75 -1.65
CA TYR A 245 -3.85 -36.63 -0.99
C TYR A 245 -3.24 -38.01 -0.85
N LEU A 246 -2.75 -38.33 0.35
CA LEU A 246 -1.97 -39.55 0.62
C LEU A 246 -0.75 -39.67 -0.34
N SER A 247 -0.59 -40.81 -1.00
CA SER A 247 0.47 -41.06 -1.99
C SER A 247 0.24 -40.37 -3.34
N ASP A 248 -0.91 -39.72 -3.53
CA ASP A 248 -1.36 -39.12 -4.78
C ASP A 248 -1.47 -37.58 -4.66
N ALA A 249 -1.88 -36.93 -5.74
CA ALA A 249 -2.16 -35.51 -5.77
C ALA A 249 -3.54 -35.23 -6.37
N LEU A 250 -4.18 -34.16 -5.89
CA LEU A 250 -5.50 -33.78 -6.36
C LEU A 250 -5.41 -33.17 -7.75
N TYR A 251 -6.40 -33.49 -8.59
CA TYR A 251 -6.54 -32.88 -9.90
C TYR A 251 -7.98 -32.48 -10.17
N ARG A 252 -8.14 -31.55 -11.11
CA ARG A 252 -9.45 -31.16 -11.68
C ARG A 252 -9.55 -31.75 -13.05
N LYS A 253 -10.74 -32.20 -13.42
CA LYS A 253 -11.03 -32.59 -14.79
C LYS A 253 -12.28 -31.89 -15.30
N ILE A 254 -12.15 -31.36 -16.51
CA ILE A 254 -13.20 -30.66 -17.23
C ILE A 254 -13.47 -31.45 -18.51
N ASN A 255 -14.73 -31.71 -18.81
CA ASN A 255 -15.18 -32.50 -19.96
C ASN A 255 -16.25 -31.74 -20.73
N ILE A 256 -16.24 -31.84 -22.06
CA ILE A 256 -17.22 -31.18 -22.95
C ILE A 256 -18.68 -31.57 -22.69
N ASN A 257 -18.93 -32.78 -22.17
CA ASN A 257 -20.27 -33.32 -21.94
C ASN A 257 -20.78 -33.06 -20.51
N GLU A 258 -19.96 -32.45 -19.65
CA GLU A 258 -20.26 -32.25 -18.24
C GLU A 258 -20.27 -30.76 -17.91
N ASN A 259 -21.23 -30.34 -17.09
CA ASN A 259 -21.38 -28.93 -16.71
C ASN A 259 -20.64 -28.57 -15.42
N GLY A 260 -20.30 -29.59 -14.62
CA GLY A 260 -19.53 -29.44 -13.37
C GLY A 260 -18.02 -29.66 -13.57
N ILE A 261 -17.29 -29.69 -12.46
CA ILE A 261 -15.86 -29.97 -12.41
C ILE A 261 -15.64 -31.21 -11.56
N TYR A 262 -14.97 -32.20 -12.14
CA TYR A 262 -14.59 -33.43 -11.47
C TYR A 262 -13.34 -33.23 -10.63
N ARG A 263 -13.31 -33.78 -9.41
CA ARG A 263 -12.18 -33.68 -8.48
C ARG A 263 -11.87 -35.07 -7.90
N ASP A 264 -10.60 -35.46 -7.93
CA ASP A 264 -10.14 -36.78 -7.47
C ASP A 264 -8.62 -36.77 -7.23
N PRO A 265 -8.05 -37.69 -6.45
CA PRO A 265 -6.62 -37.95 -6.46
C PRO A 265 -6.20 -38.70 -7.74
N ALA A 266 -4.99 -38.41 -8.22
CA ALA A 266 -4.31 -39.15 -9.28
C ALA A 266 -2.87 -39.45 -8.89
N SER A 267 -2.36 -40.57 -9.40
CA SER A 267 -0.96 -40.95 -9.26
C SER A 267 -0.04 -39.89 -9.85
N LEU A 268 1.11 -39.66 -9.20
CA LEU A 268 2.01 -38.55 -9.47
C LEU A 268 2.72 -38.61 -10.84
N ASP A 269 2.63 -39.75 -11.52
CA ASP A 269 3.22 -40.06 -12.83
C ASP A 269 2.27 -39.84 -14.03
N TYR A 270 1.02 -39.43 -13.78
CA TYR A 270 0.15 -38.88 -14.82
C TYR A 270 0.73 -37.58 -15.38
N GLY A 271 0.47 -37.29 -16.66
CA GLY A 271 0.80 -36.00 -17.26
C GLY A 271 -0.45 -35.15 -17.42
N PHE A 272 -0.58 -34.06 -16.64
CA PHE A 272 -1.70 -33.11 -16.71
C PHE A 272 -1.22 -31.69 -17.00
N SER A 273 -2.14 -30.84 -17.44
CA SER A 273 -1.84 -29.43 -17.72
C SER A 273 -1.59 -28.66 -16.41
N VAL A 274 -0.74 -27.63 -16.49
CA VAL A 274 -0.55 -26.65 -15.41
C VAL A 274 -1.19 -25.34 -15.80
N ARG A 275 -1.90 -24.73 -14.86
CA ARG A 275 -2.43 -23.38 -14.99
C ARG A 275 -2.08 -22.60 -13.74
N CYS A 276 -1.24 -21.58 -13.90
CA CYS A 276 -0.72 -20.84 -12.76
C CYS A 276 -1.67 -19.74 -12.31
N ILE A 277 -1.66 -19.48 -11.00
CA ILE A 277 -2.36 -18.37 -10.35
C ILE A 277 -1.32 -17.38 -9.78
N LYS A 278 -1.63 -16.08 -9.83
CA LYS A 278 -0.73 -15.01 -9.39
C LYS A 278 -0.68 -14.95 -7.87
N GLY A 279 0.52 -14.88 -7.32
CA GLY A 279 0.78 -14.91 -5.88
C GLY A 279 1.83 -15.95 -5.53
N TYR A 280 2.13 -16.06 -4.25
CA TYR A 280 2.98 -17.10 -3.69
C TYR A 280 2.05 -18.16 -3.06
N SER A 281 2.37 -19.43 -3.23
CA SER A 281 1.58 -20.50 -2.63
C SER A 281 1.69 -20.43 -1.10
N ASN A 282 0.71 -20.96 -0.36
CA ASN A 282 0.88 -21.16 1.09
C ASN A 282 2.02 -22.15 1.44
N GLN A 283 2.67 -22.78 0.44
CA GLN A 283 3.94 -23.50 0.60
C GLN A 283 5.17 -22.58 0.55
N ASP A 284 5.07 -21.40 -0.08
CA ASP A 284 6.14 -20.40 -0.16
C ASP A 284 6.19 -19.47 1.08
N LEU A 285 5.21 -19.60 1.99
CA LEU A 285 5.13 -18.86 3.26
C LEU A 285 5.37 -19.73 4.50
N ILE A 286 5.86 -20.97 4.32
CA ILE A 286 6.26 -21.86 5.41
C ILE A 286 7.70 -22.31 5.19
N ASP A 287 8.49 -22.18 6.24
CA ASP A 287 9.83 -22.73 6.46
C ASP A 287 9.89 -24.22 6.05
N VAL A 288 10.24 -24.52 4.79
CA VAL A 288 10.04 -25.87 4.21
C VAL A 288 11.10 -26.84 4.75
N PRO A 289 10.72 -28.03 5.25
CA PRO A 289 11.67 -29.06 5.64
C PRO A 289 12.46 -29.58 4.43
N SER A 290 13.80 -29.60 4.51
CA SER A 290 14.67 -30.20 3.47
C SER A 290 15.91 -30.88 4.07
N ILE A 291 16.40 -31.95 3.43
CA ILE A 291 17.69 -32.58 3.73
C ILE A 291 18.46 -32.86 2.43
N ASN A 292 19.75 -32.51 2.42
CA ASN A 292 20.68 -32.77 1.33
C ASN A 292 21.85 -33.63 1.82
N ILE A 293 21.99 -34.86 1.32
CA ILE A 293 23.12 -35.74 1.67
C ILE A 293 24.36 -35.28 0.91
N ILE A 294 25.44 -35.07 1.64
CA ILE A 294 26.76 -34.67 1.14
C ILE A 294 27.66 -35.91 0.97
N SER A 295 27.53 -36.90 1.86
CA SER A 295 28.30 -38.15 1.86
C SER A 295 27.40 -39.33 2.25
N PRO A 296 27.42 -40.47 1.55
CA PRO A 296 28.32 -40.83 0.45
C PRO A 296 27.97 -40.13 -0.88
N SER A 297 29.01 -39.83 -1.65
CA SER A 297 28.95 -39.10 -2.92
C SER A 297 28.91 -40.03 -4.14
N LYS A 298 28.56 -39.48 -5.31
CA LYS A 298 28.42 -40.28 -6.55
C LYS A 298 29.69 -41.07 -6.90
N GLY A 299 29.56 -42.40 -6.94
CA GLY A 299 30.63 -43.33 -7.30
C GLY A 299 31.65 -43.57 -6.18
N GLU A 300 31.37 -43.12 -4.96
CA GLU A 300 32.19 -43.43 -3.79
C GLU A 300 32.21 -44.94 -3.51
N LEU A 301 33.36 -45.48 -3.10
CA LEU A 301 33.52 -46.91 -2.82
C LEU A 301 33.66 -47.14 -1.32
N LEU A 302 32.73 -47.91 -0.73
CA LEU A 302 32.72 -48.26 0.69
C LEU A 302 33.09 -49.74 0.88
N ASP A 303 34.03 -50.02 1.77
CA ASP A 303 34.45 -51.38 2.13
C ASP A 303 33.60 -52.00 3.27
N LYS A 304 33.13 -53.24 3.08
CA LYS A 304 32.62 -54.08 4.17
C LYS A 304 33.70 -54.31 5.23
N GLY A 305 33.32 -54.25 6.51
CA GLY A 305 34.22 -54.51 7.65
C GLY A 305 35.07 -53.32 8.11
N LYS A 306 35.01 -52.15 7.44
CA LYS A 306 35.55 -50.91 8.00
C LYS A 306 34.77 -50.54 9.25
N LYS A 307 35.48 -50.09 10.31
CA LYS A 307 34.86 -49.81 11.61
C LYS A 307 33.70 -48.81 11.53
N GLU A 308 33.85 -47.69 10.83
CA GLU A 308 32.81 -46.63 10.74
C GLU A 308 32.94 -45.82 9.44
N TYR A 309 31.80 -45.39 8.90
CA TYR A 309 31.62 -44.45 7.80
C TYR A 309 30.80 -43.24 8.27
N GLU A 310 31.13 -42.04 7.79
CA GLU A 310 30.36 -40.84 8.06
C GLU A 310 29.36 -40.59 6.92
N ILE A 311 28.08 -40.67 7.27
CA ILE A 311 26.98 -40.13 6.46
C ILE A 311 26.84 -38.67 6.87
N ILE A 312 26.95 -37.74 5.92
CA ILE A 312 26.96 -36.29 6.19
C ILE A 312 25.83 -35.65 5.40
N TRP A 313 25.12 -34.70 6.00
CA TRP A 313 24.03 -33.99 5.34
C TRP A 313 23.84 -32.58 5.89
N ASP A 314 23.18 -31.75 5.10
CA ASP A 314 22.61 -30.47 5.55
C ASP A 314 21.10 -30.63 5.73
N SER A 315 20.56 -30.17 6.87
CA SER A 315 19.13 -30.23 7.17
C SER A 315 18.54 -28.87 7.49
N HIS A 316 17.28 -28.66 7.13
CA HIS A 316 16.51 -27.47 7.45
C HIS A 316 15.08 -27.90 7.85
N ASN A 317 14.59 -27.47 9.01
CA ASN A 317 13.25 -27.78 9.57
C ASN A 317 12.84 -29.26 9.61
N VAL A 318 13.80 -30.15 9.79
CA VAL A 318 13.57 -31.57 10.05
C VAL A 318 14.02 -31.86 11.47
N ASP A 319 13.19 -32.53 12.25
CA ASP A 319 13.52 -32.86 13.63
C ASP A 319 14.37 -34.14 13.68
N THR A 320 13.81 -35.25 13.16
CA THR A 320 14.47 -36.56 13.15
C THR A 320 14.32 -37.29 11.82
N VAL A 321 15.32 -38.11 11.52
CA VAL A 321 15.41 -38.92 10.31
C VAL A 321 15.79 -40.37 10.56
N SER A 322 15.39 -41.23 9.64
CA SER A 322 15.83 -42.61 9.55
C SER A 322 16.51 -42.85 8.21
N PHE A 323 17.61 -43.59 8.22
CA PHE A 323 18.40 -43.95 7.03
C PHE A 323 18.26 -45.44 6.71
N PHE A 324 18.07 -45.74 5.43
CA PHE A 324 17.96 -47.10 4.90
C PHE A 324 18.83 -47.24 3.65
N LEU A 325 19.48 -48.39 3.48
CA LEU A 325 20.28 -48.71 2.30
C LEU A 325 19.42 -49.42 1.26
N VAL A 326 19.50 -49.02 0.00
CA VAL A 326 18.88 -49.74 -1.12
C VAL A 326 19.86 -49.99 -2.25
N LYS A 327 19.64 -51.06 -3.00
CA LYS A 327 20.44 -51.47 -4.14
C LYS A 327 19.72 -51.18 -5.45
N GLU A 328 20.48 -50.78 -6.48
CA GLU A 328 19.95 -50.52 -7.81
C GLU A 328 19.25 -51.76 -8.39
N GLY A 329 17.99 -51.59 -8.78
CA GLY A 329 17.18 -52.65 -9.38
C GLY A 329 16.41 -53.53 -8.38
N GLU A 330 16.55 -53.31 -7.07
CA GLU A 330 15.82 -54.05 -6.02
C GLU A 330 14.74 -53.15 -5.38
N SER A 331 13.58 -53.73 -5.05
CA SER A 331 12.45 -53.01 -4.42
C SER A 331 12.50 -53.01 -2.90
N ASP A 332 13.30 -53.88 -2.31
CA ASP A 332 13.38 -54.09 -0.86
C ASP A 332 14.59 -53.35 -0.27
N VAL A 333 14.50 -53.01 1.02
CA VAL A 333 15.61 -52.41 1.78
C VAL A 333 16.73 -53.43 1.95
N ALA A 334 17.95 -53.07 1.55
CA ALA A 334 19.12 -53.93 1.64
C ALA A 334 19.71 -53.97 3.06
N ALA A 335 19.58 -52.88 3.83
CA ALA A 335 19.93 -52.83 5.26
C ALA A 335 19.35 -51.58 5.95
N ASP A 336 19.01 -51.71 7.22
CA ASP A 336 18.70 -50.57 8.10
C ASP A 336 20.02 -49.92 8.56
N ILE A 337 20.14 -48.60 8.39
CA ILE A 337 21.36 -47.85 8.76
C ILE A 337 21.21 -47.25 10.15
N GLY A 338 20.06 -46.64 10.44
CA GLY A 338 19.74 -46.08 11.76
C GLY A 338 18.41 -45.33 11.75
N GLU A 339 17.70 -45.33 12.87
CA GLU A 339 16.37 -44.71 13.01
C GLU A 339 16.33 -43.63 14.09
N GLY A 340 15.50 -42.60 13.89
CA GLY A 340 15.25 -41.55 14.90
C GLY A 340 16.45 -40.63 15.17
N ILE A 341 17.34 -40.48 14.19
CA ILE A 341 18.56 -39.66 14.26
C ILE A 341 18.16 -38.18 14.21
N GLN A 342 18.70 -37.34 15.09
CA GLN A 342 18.43 -35.90 15.06
C GLN A 342 18.99 -35.30 13.76
N ALA A 343 18.16 -34.61 12.99
CA ALA A 343 18.57 -34.12 11.68
C ALA A 343 19.57 -32.96 11.78
N ASP A 344 19.49 -32.14 12.83
CA ASP A 344 20.45 -31.05 13.09
C ASP A 344 21.87 -31.53 13.43
N ALA A 345 22.06 -32.83 13.68
CA ALA A 345 23.37 -33.41 13.92
C ALA A 345 24.30 -33.28 12.71
N GLY A 346 23.74 -33.19 11.50
CA GLY A 346 24.46 -33.04 10.22
C GLY A 346 25.39 -34.20 9.85
N LYS A 347 25.50 -35.22 10.70
CA LYS A 347 26.30 -36.42 10.48
C LYS A 347 25.84 -37.62 11.32
N TYR A 348 26.08 -38.82 10.79
CA TYR A 348 25.80 -40.10 11.45
C TYR A 348 26.89 -41.12 11.13
N LEU A 349 27.31 -41.89 12.13
CA LEU A 349 28.31 -42.94 11.98
C LEU A 349 27.63 -44.27 11.71
N TRP A 350 27.99 -44.89 10.59
CA TRP A 350 27.44 -46.17 10.13
C TRP A 350 28.55 -47.21 9.93
N THR A 351 28.31 -48.45 10.35
CA THR A 351 29.22 -49.58 10.13
C THR A 351 28.55 -50.57 9.18
N ILE A 352 29.28 -51.03 8.16
CA ILE A 352 28.83 -52.10 7.26
C ILE A 352 29.39 -53.43 7.78
N PRO A 353 28.59 -54.30 8.42
CA PRO A 353 29.11 -55.53 9.03
C PRO A 353 29.68 -56.48 7.98
N GLU A 354 30.82 -57.10 8.30
CA GLU A 354 31.53 -58.05 7.42
C GLU A 354 30.66 -59.25 7.04
N ASP A 355 29.83 -59.70 7.99
CA ASP A 355 28.96 -60.88 7.85
C ASP A 355 27.54 -60.54 7.37
N ASN A 356 27.27 -59.30 6.94
CA ASN A 356 25.92 -58.93 6.50
C ASN A 356 25.60 -59.60 5.15
N HIS A 357 24.83 -60.69 5.21
CA HIS A 357 24.39 -61.49 4.09
C HIS A 357 23.35 -60.80 3.19
N ASP A 358 22.68 -59.76 3.69
CA ASP A 358 21.62 -59.05 2.95
C ASP A 358 22.19 -58.03 1.95
N ILE A 359 23.46 -57.63 2.11
CA ILE A 359 24.18 -56.76 1.16
C ILE A 359 24.93 -57.64 0.14
N ASN A 360 24.26 -58.02 -0.95
CA ASN A 360 24.87 -58.75 -2.07
C ASN A 360 25.78 -57.83 -2.90
N LEU A 361 27.09 -58.14 -2.93
CA LEU A 361 28.12 -57.34 -3.63
C LEU A 361 27.92 -57.31 -5.15
N GLY A 362 28.32 -56.20 -5.78
CA GLY A 362 28.16 -55.93 -7.21
C GLY A 362 26.86 -55.20 -7.52
N GLY A 363 26.98 -53.95 -7.96
CA GLY A 363 25.88 -53.02 -8.23
C GLY A 363 26.03 -51.70 -7.46
N GLN A 364 25.19 -50.72 -7.77
CA GLN A 364 25.17 -49.44 -7.08
C GLN A 364 24.19 -49.46 -5.89
N PHE A 365 24.52 -48.73 -4.84
CA PHE A 365 23.74 -48.55 -3.61
C PHE A 365 23.45 -47.07 -3.38
N ARG A 366 22.37 -46.75 -2.67
CA ARG A 366 22.10 -45.38 -2.19
C ARG A 366 21.41 -45.42 -0.83
N ILE A 367 21.51 -44.31 -0.10
CA ILE A 367 20.81 -44.10 1.16
C ILE A 367 19.47 -43.43 0.89
N MET A 368 18.41 -43.99 1.46
CA MET A 368 17.07 -43.42 1.53
C MET A 368 16.85 -42.83 2.92
N ILE A 369 16.30 -41.62 2.96
CA ILE A 369 16.04 -40.90 4.21
C ILE A 369 14.54 -40.81 4.41
N PHE A 370 14.05 -41.05 5.62
CA PHE A 370 12.65 -40.86 5.98
C PHE A 370 12.55 -39.84 7.11
N LYS A 371 11.50 -39.02 7.09
CA LYS A 371 11.13 -38.14 8.21
C LYS A 371 10.06 -38.86 9.05
N ASN A 372 10.08 -38.67 10.37
CA ASN A 372 9.19 -39.31 11.36
C ASN A 372 7.86 -39.87 10.84
N ASP A 373 7.66 -41.18 10.97
CA ASP A 373 6.42 -41.90 10.63
C ASP A 373 5.92 -41.73 9.18
N ASP A 374 6.73 -41.14 8.28
CA ASP A 374 6.38 -41.04 6.86
C ASP A 374 6.55 -42.40 6.18
N PHE A 375 5.53 -42.81 5.44
CA PHE A 375 5.56 -44.02 4.60
C PHE A 375 6.38 -43.84 3.31
N MET A 376 7.06 -42.70 3.12
CA MET A 376 7.80 -42.37 1.89
C MET A 376 9.15 -41.69 2.19
N PRO A 377 10.18 -41.97 1.39
CA PRO A 377 11.49 -41.37 1.54
C PRO A 377 11.45 -39.86 1.27
N PHE A 378 11.91 -39.13 2.27
CA PHE A 378 12.06 -37.68 2.31
C PHE A 378 13.21 -37.16 1.43
N ALA A 379 14.30 -37.92 1.30
CA ALA A 379 15.45 -37.58 0.43
C ALA A 379 16.30 -38.82 0.10
N TYR A 380 17.24 -38.68 -0.85
CA TYR A 380 18.15 -39.74 -1.29
C TYR A 380 19.59 -39.23 -1.35
N SER A 381 20.55 -40.12 -1.10
CA SER A 381 21.94 -39.89 -1.51
C SER A 381 22.13 -40.15 -3.01
N ASP A 382 23.27 -39.75 -3.53
CA ASP A 382 23.78 -40.27 -4.79
C ASP A 382 24.07 -41.78 -4.70
N TRP A 383 24.20 -42.40 -5.88
CA TRP A 383 24.59 -43.80 -6.01
C TRP A 383 26.10 -43.99 -5.74
N PHE A 384 26.44 -44.98 -4.91
CA PHE A 384 27.80 -45.38 -4.51
C PHE A 384 27.98 -46.90 -4.60
N GLU A 385 29.19 -47.41 -4.44
CA GLU A 385 29.52 -48.83 -4.54
C GLU A 385 29.99 -49.39 -3.19
N ILE A 386 29.72 -50.68 -2.94
CA ILE A 386 30.21 -51.41 -1.76
C ILE A 386 31.11 -52.58 -2.19
N SER A 387 32.34 -52.65 -1.67
CA SER A 387 33.36 -53.69 -1.94
C SER A 387 33.66 -54.57 -0.72
N ASN A 388 34.24 -55.76 -0.96
CA ASN A 388 34.76 -56.62 0.12
C ASN A 388 36.27 -56.38 0.31
N ARG A 389 36.70 -56.15 1.55
CA ARG A 389 38.13 -56.07 1.91
C ARG A 389 38.68 -57.41 2.36
N THR A 390 38.46 -58.50 1.60
CA THR A 390 39.22 -59.75 1.82
C THR A 390 40.54 -59.71 1.06
N ASN A 391 41.45 -58.88 1.56
CA ASN A 391 42.89 -59.14 1.55
C ASN A 391 43.51 -58.22 2.59
N LYS A 392 43.53 -58.68 3.84
CA LYS A 392 44.56 -58.25 4.79
C LYS A 392 45.88 -58.78 4.24
N SER A 393 46.45 -58.03 3.31
CA SER A 393 47.74 -58.33 2.75
C SER A 393 48.75 -58.28 3.90
N SER A 394 49.54 -59.33 4.06
CA SER A 394 50.75 -59.30 4.89
C SER A 394 51.82 -58.36 4.30
N THR A 395 51.55 -57.72 3.16
CA THR A 395 52.41 -56.70 2.58
C THR A 395 52.12 -55.33 3.21
N PRO A 396 53.16 -54.55 3.51
CA PRO A 396 53.02 -53.14 3.87
C PRO A 396 52.18 -52.39 2.82
N SER A 397 51.30 -51.48 3.25
CA SER A 397 50.49 -50.66 2.35
C SER A 397 50.24 -49.27 2.91
N ILE A 398 50.20 -48.27 2.02
CA ILE A 398 49.74 -46.90 2.29
C ILE A 398 48.69 -46.56 1.23
N ASN A 399 47.61 -45.87 1.61
CA ASN A 399 46.58 -45.41 0.69
C ASN A 399 46.11 -44.00 1.11
N ILE A 400 46.25 -43.01 0.22
CA ILE A 400 45.80 -41.64 0.45
C ILE A 400 44.28 -41.58 0.25
N ILE A 401 43.58 -41.13 1.29
CA ILE A 401 42.11 -41.06 1.32
C ILE A 401 41.63 -39.66 0.90
N SER A 402 42.41 -38.63 1.23
CA SER A 402 42.15 -37.25 0.88
C SER A 402 43.46 -36.45 0.86
N PRO A 403 43.66 -35.51 -0.06
CA PRO A 403 42.80 -35.21 -1.21
C PRO A 403 42.83 -36.32 -2.29
N LYS A 404 41.74 -36.47 -3.05
CA LYS A 404 41.61 -37.38 -4.21
C LYS A 404 42.08 -36.67 -5.49
N SER A 405 42.39 -37.43 -6.54
CA SER A 405 42.88 -36.87 -7.82
C SER A 405 41.84 -36.02 -8.56
N THR A 406 40.56 -36.17 -8.24
CA THR A 406 39.44 -35.36 -8.73
C THR A 406 39.25 -34.06 -7.97
N ASP A 407 39.86 -33.93 -6.79
CA ASP A 407 39.70 -32.74 -5.97
C ASP A 407 40.40 -31.54 -6.63
N THR A 408 39.90 -30.35 -6.32
CA THR A 408 40.52 -29.09 -6.72
C THR A 408 40.75 -28.27 -5.46
N LEU A 409 42.01 -27.96 -5.19
CA LEU A 409 42.42 -27.25 -3.99
C LEU A 409 42.61 -25.76 -4.29
N ILE A 410 42.30 -24.91 -3.33
CA ILE A 410 42.35 -23.45 -3.51
C ILE A 410 43.61 -22.89 -2.85
N VAL A 411 44.33 -22.03 -3.58
CA VAL A 411 45.53 -21.36 -3.04
C VAL A 411 45.17 -20.52 -1.80
N GLY A 412 45.96 -20.66 -0.73
CA GLY A 412 45.74 -19.97 0.55
C GLY A 412 44.90 -20.74 1.56
N GLU A 413 44.16 -21.77 1.13
CA GLU A 413 43.39 -22.64 2.04
C GLU A 413 44.27 -23.72 2.67
N THR A 414 43.83 -24.24 3.82
CA THR A 414 44.50 -25.34 4.54
C THR A 414 43.72 -26.63 4.38
N TYR A 415 44.40 -27.67 3.88
CA TYR A 415 43.82 -28.98 3.66
C TYR A 415 44.52 -30.04 4.51
N THR A 416 43.74 -30.92 5.12
CA THR A 416 44.24 -32.10 5.82
C THR A 416 44.43 -33.25 4.84
N ILE A 417 45.69 -33.58 4.55
CA ILE A 417 46.04 -34.81 3.81
C ILE A 417 45.83 -35.98 4.77
N LYS A 418 45.02 -36.97 4.39
CA LYS A 418 44.70 -38.16 5.20
C LYS A 418 45.06 -39.43 4.44
N TRP A 419 45.61 -40.42 5.14
CA TRP A 419 45.92 -41.73 4.59
C TRP A 419 45.63 -42.85 5.58
N GLU A 420 45.44 -44.05 5.04
CA GLU A 420 45.43 -45.30 5.78
C GLU A 420 46.75 -46.05 5.57
N SER A 421 47.28 -46.65 6.63
CA SER A 421 48.50 -47.46 6.61
C SER A 421 48.23 -48.86 7.18
N GLY A 422 48.87 -49.88 6.61
CA GLY A 422 48.74 -51.27 7.05
C GLY A 422 50.07 -52.02 7.02
N ASN A 423 50.34 -52.81 8.06
CA ASN A 423 51.51 -53.72 8.18
C ASN A 423 52.87 -53.06 7.86
N LEU A 424 53.03 -51.78 8.21
CA LEU A 424 54.31 -51.07 8.08
C LEU A 424 55.34 -51.61 9.08
N THR A 425 56.57 -51.80 8.63
CA THR A 425 57.74 -52.16 9.46
C THR A 425 58.70 -50.99 9.66
N GLY A 426 58.50 -49.89 8.91
CA GLY A 426 59.21 -48.62 9.09
C GLY A 426 58.66 -47.79 10.25
N ASP A 427 59.55 -47.03 10.89
CA ASP A 427 59.22 -46.22 12.08
C ASP A 427 58.76 -44.79 11.72
N VAL A 428 58.85 -44.39 10.45
CA VAL A 428 58.61 -43.01 9.99
C VAL A 428 57.79 -42.97 8.70
N ILE A 429 56.81 -42.07 8.64
CA ILE A 429 56.10 -41.65 7.42
C ILE A 429 56.73 -40.37 6.87
N GLN A 430 57.11 -40.39 5.60
CA GLN A 430 57.54 -39.23 4.85
C GLN A 430 56.40 -38.70 3.96
N VAL A 431 55.97 -37.48 4.22
CA VAL A 431 55.04 -36.71 3.39
C VAL A 431 55.86 -35.85 2.43
N ASN A 432 55.83 -36.15 1.13
CA ASN A 432 56.38 -35.26 0.11
C ASN A 432 55.26 -34.57 -0.65
N ILE A 433 55.30 -33.24 -0.72
CA ILE A 433 54.40 -32.43 -1.53
C ILE A 433 55.27 -31.70 -2.55
N SER A 434 54.95 -31.86 -3.83
CA SER A 434 55.74 -31.28 -4.93
C SER A 434 54.83 -30.57 -5.93
N GLY A 435 55.16 -29.32 -6.23
CA GLY A 435 54.40 -28.49 -7.16
C GLY A 435 55.20 -27.28 -7.65
N PRO A 436 54.56 -26.34 -8.34
CA PRO A 436 55.20 -25.13 -8.89
C PRO A 436 55.92 -24.27 -7.84
N SER A 437 55.40 -24.27 -6.61
CA SER A 437 55.94 -23.51 -5.47
C SER A 437 57.11 -24.19 -4.75
N GLY A 438 57.57 -25.37 -5.22
CA GLY A 438 58.68 -26.12 -4.64
C GLY A 438 58.30 -27.48 -4.07
N LYS A 439 59.26 -28.13 -3.40
CA LYS A 439 59.10 -29.43 -2.74
C LYS A 439 59.12 -29.25 -1.22
N ILE A 440 58.09 -29.75 -0.55
CA ILE A 440 58.01 -29.87 0.90
C ILE A 440 58.22 -31.34 1.26
N VAL A 441 59.04 -31.58 2.28
CA VAL A 441 59.27 -32.91 2.84
C VAL A 441 59.10 -32.83 4.34
N SER A 442 58.16 -33.60 4.87
CA SER A 442 57.86 -33.67 6.31
C SER A 442 57.97 -35.13 6.77
N TYR A 443 58.51 -35.32 7.97
CA TYR A 443 58.66 -36.65 8.59
C TYR A 443 57.78 -36.75 9.83
N LEU A 444 56.96 -37.79 9.89
CA LEU A 444 55.98 -38.04 10.94
C LEU A 444 56.18 -39.45 11.53
N PRO A 445 55.74 -39.70 12.77
CA PRO A 445 55.75 -41.05 13.33
C PRO A 445 54.98 -42.06 12.45
N SER A 446 55.37 -43.34 12.46
CA SER A 446 54.67 -44.42 11.72
C SER A 446 53.18 -44.58 12.06
N THR A 447 52.73 -44.01 13.18
CA THR A 447 51.32 -43.98 13.61
C THR A 447 50.52 -42.80 13.05
N ALA A 448 51.16 -41.83 12.38
CA ALA A 448 50.47 -40.70 11.80
C ALA A 448 49.58 -41.13 10.62
N THR A 449 48.36 -40.61 10.59
CA THR A 449 47.37 -40.86 9.54
C THR A 449 46.94 -39.59 8.82
N SER A 450 47.50 -38.43 9.19
CA SER A 450 47.18 -37.16 8.57
C SER A 450 48.28 -36.10 8.69
N TYR A 451 48.20 -35.08 7.83
CA TYR A 451 49.08 -33.91 7.80
C TYR A 451 48.33 -32.69 7.26
N ASP A 452 48.29 -31.60 8.02
CA ASP A 452 47.70 -30.33 7.57
C ASP A 452 48.68 -29.53 6.70
N TRP A 453 48.22 -29.10 5.54
CA TRP A 453 49.01 -28.35 4.58
C TRP A 453 48.25 -27.12 4.08
N THR A 454 48.81 -25.93 4.34
CA THR A 454 48.34 -24.68 3.74
C THR A 454 49.01 -24.48 2.38
N ILE A 455 48.20 -24.26 1.34
CA ILE A 455 48.70 -24.09 -0.02
C ILE A 455 49.37 -22.71 -0.14
N PRO A 456 50.69 -22.65 -0.39
CA PRO A 456 51.40 -21.38 -0.44
C PRO A 456 50.99 -20.55 -1.66
N ALA A 457 51.08 -19.22 -1.53
CA ALA A 457 50.90 -18.33 -2.66
C ALA A 457 52.01 -18.56 -3.71
N GLY A 458 51.62 -18.73 -4.98
CA GLY A 458 52.53 -19.02 -6.09
C GLY A 458 51.82 -18.90 -7.45
N ASP A 459 52.59 -18.93 -8.54
CA ASP A 459 52.06 -18.88 -9.91
C ASP A 459 51.69 -20.30 -10.39
N TYR A 460 50.40 -20.61 -10.38
CA TYR A 460 49.84 -21.90 -10.80
C TYR A 460 49.30 -21.88 -12.23
N THR A 461 49.55 -20.83 -13.01
CA THR A 461 48.92 -20.59 -14.34
C THR A 461 49.40 -21.53 -15.45
N THR A 462 50.57 -22.15 -15.29
CA THR A 462 51.21 -23.00 -16.32
C THR A 462 51.29 -24.48 -15.95
N ASN A 463 51.23 -24.81 -14.65
CA ASN A 463 51.16 -26.19 -14.14
C ASN A 463 50.36 -26.20 -12.84
N ASN A 464 49.04 -26.29 -12.96
CA ASN A 464 48.12 -26.14 -11.84
C ASN A 464 47.96 -27.42 -11.00
N LYS A 465 48.98 -28.29 -10.96
CA LYS A 465 48.90 -29.59 -10.27
C LYS A 465 49.95 -29.71 -9.19
N VAL A 466 49.55 -30.31 -8.08
CA VAL A 466 50.45 -30.67 -6.98
C VAL A 466 50.41 -32.18 -6.80
N SER A 467 51.59 -32.78 -6.71
CA SER A 467 51.77 -34.21 -6.43
C SER A 467 52.10 -34.40 -4.96
N ILE A 468 51.26 -35.15 -4.27
CA ILE A 468 51.39 -35.51 -2.85
C ILE A 468 51.73 -37.00 -2.79
N SER A 469 52.83 -37.36 -2.16
CA SER A 469 53.20 -38.75 -1.91
C SER A 469 53.41 -38.99 -0.43
N ILE A 470 52.89 -40.11 0.06
CA ILE A 470 53.08 -40.59 1.42
C ILE A 470 53.89 -41.89 1.34
N ASN A 471 55.03 -41.92 2.01
CA ASN A 471 56.01 -43.01 1.88
C ASN A 471 56.38 -43.53 3.26
N SER A 472 56.45 -44.84 3.45
CA SER A 472 57.05 -45.42 4.65
C SER A 472 58.56 -45.55 4.48
N VAL A 473 59.31 -45.12 5.49
CA VAL A 473 60.77 -45.10 5.50
C VAL A 473 61.28 -45.96 6.66
N GLY A 474 62.15 -46.92 6.35
CA GLY A 474 62.87 -47.71 7.34
C GLY A 474 63.93 -46.89 8.09
N SER A 475 64.57 -47.48 9.10
CA SER A 475 65.58 -46.81 9.94
C SER A 475 66.87 -46.39 9.19
N ASN A 476 67.03 -46.77 7.92
CA ASN A 476 68.11 -46.37 7.04
C ASN A 476 67.59 -45.56 5.84
N GLU A 477 68.05 -44.31 5.68
CA GLU A 477 67.57 -43.35 4.64
C GLU A 477 67.84 -43.77 3.17
N ASN A 478 68.49 -44.91 2.93
CA ASN A 478 68.88 -45.41 1.59
C ASN A 478 68.16 -46.71 1.15
N GLU A 479 67.17 -47.18 1.92
CA GLU A 479 66.37 -48.36 1.54
C GLU A 479 65.12 -47.95 0.74
N ALA A 480 64.70 -48.81 -0.19
CA ALA A 480 63.49 -48.60 -0.99
C ALA A 480 62.25 -48.55 -0.07
N TYR A 481 61.31 -47.63 -0.37
CA TYR A 481 60.08 -47.48 0.42
C TYR A 481 59.33 -48.81 0.52
N GLU A 482 58.99 -49.23 1.74
CA GLU A 482 58.26 -50.48 1.96
C GLU A 482 56.82 -50.41 1.44
N ALA A 483 56.23 -49.21 1.47
CA ALA A 483 54.93 -48.88 0.93
C ALA A 483 54.87 -47.38 0.66
N TYR A 484 54.21 -47.00 -0.42
CA TYR A 484 53.93 -45.61 -0.74
C TYR A 484 52.65 -45.50 -1.54
N ASP A 485 52.06 -44.31 -1.51
CA ASP A 485 51.00 -43.92 -2.42
C ASP A 485 51.21 -42.47 -2.87
N THR A 486 50.69 -42.13 -4.04
CA THR A 486 50.85 -40.80 -4.65
C THR A 486 49.57 -40.37 -5.34
N VAL A 487 49.11 -39.17 -5.01
CA VAL A 487 47.98 -38.51 -5.65
C VAL A 487 48.43 -37.20 -6.29
N VAL A 488 47.91 -36.91 -7.48
CA VAL A 488 48.10 -35.62 -8.16
C VAL A 488 46.76 -34.90 -8.17
N VAL A 489 46.73 -33.70 -7.62
CA VAL A 489 45.51 -32.91 -7.40
C VAL A 489 45.62 -31.57 -8.10
N ASN A 490 44.50 -31.07 -8.64
CA ASN A 490 44.46 -29.75 -9.26
C ASN A 490 44.45 -28.66 -8.17
N VAL A 491 45.07 -27.52 -8.47
CA VAL A 491 45.09 -26.32 -7.64
C VAL A 491 44.57 -25.16 -8.48
N THR A 492 43.70 -24.34 -7.90
CA THR A 492 43.15 -23.14 -8.55
C THR A 492 43.31 -21.91 -7.67
N GLU A 493 43.49 -20.75 -8.29
CA GLU A 493 43.46 -19.47 -7.57
C GLU A 493 42.05 -19.17 -7.06
N ALA A 494 41.95 -18.45 -5.94
CA ALA A 494 40.67 -18.01 -5.41
C ALA A 494 39.99 -17.04 -6.41
N PRO A 495 38.67 -17.15 -6.65
CA PRO A 495 37.97 -16.25 -7.56
C PRO A 495 37.97 -14.82 -7.01
N ALA A 496 38.21 -13.84 -7.88
CA ALA A 496 38.28 -12.44 -7.48
C ALA A 496 36.93 -11.92 -6.92
N PRO A 497 36.96 -10.97 -5.96
CA PRO A 497 35.76 -10.25 -5.53
C PRO A 497 35.11 -9.52 -6.71
N TYR A 498 33.78 -9.58 -6.80
CA TYR A 498 33.03 -8.90 -7.84
C TYR A 498 31.71 -8.31 -7.34
N ILE A 499 31.25 -7.27 -8.04
CA ILE A 499 29.93 -6.66 -7.96
C ILE A 499 29.52 -6.38 -9.41
N ASN A 500 28.32 -6.78 -9.83
CA ASN A 500 27.77 -6.46 -11.16
C ASN A 500 26.34 -5.91 -11.03
N ILE A 501 26.10 -4.72 -11.56
CA ILE A 501 24.77 -4.09 -11.60
C ILE A 501 23.94 -4.75 -12.71
N ILE A 502 22.84 -5.39 -12.32
CA ILE A 502 21.93 -6.12 -13.21
C ILE A 502 20.83 -5.18 -13.74
N SER A 503 20.44 -4.19 -12.93
CA SER A 503 19.41 -3.19 -13.26
C SER A 503 19.67 -1.92 -12.45
N PRO A 504 19.48 -0.71 -13.02
CA PRO A 504 19.22 -0.46 -14.44
C PRO A 504 20.43 -0.80 -15.31
N LYS A 505 20.22 -0.97 -16.61
CA LYS A 505 21.26 -1.17 -17.64
C LYS A 505 21.61 0.16 -18.29
N SER A 506 22.80 0.26 -18.89
CA SER A 506 23.24 1.48 -19.57
C SER A 506 22.40 1.88 -20.79
N THR A 507 21.61 0.94 -21.32
CA THR A 507 20.63 1.17 -22.40
C THR A 507 19.30 1.72 -21.90
N ASP A 508 19.05 1.67 -20.60
CA ASP A 508 17.77 2.10 -20.04
C ASP A 508 17.66 3.62 -20.10
N THR A 509 16.45 4.09 -20.36
CA THR A 509 16.08 5.50 -20.30
C THR A 509 15.13 5.67 -19.13
N LEU A 510 15.57 6.39 -18.11
CA LEU A 510 14.85 6.60 -16.86
C LEU A 510 14.30 8.02 -16.78
N ILE A 511 13.28 8.23 -15.95
CA ILE A 511 12.62 9.53 -15.85
C ILE A 511 13.16 10.30 -14.63
N ALA A 512 13.53 11.56 -14.82
CA ALA A 512 14.00 12.42 -13.74
C ALA A 512 12.95 12.53 -12.61
N GLY A 513 13.38 12.45 -11.35
CA GLY A 513 12.49 12.52 -10.18
C GLY A 513 11.71 11.23 -9.86
N LYS A 514 11.79 10.17 -10.70
CA LYS A 514 11.20 8.85 -10.38
C LYS A 514 12.20 7.98 -9.62
N THR A 515 11.68 7.07 -8.79
CA THR A 515 12.49 6.10 -8.04
C THR A 515 12.50 4.75 -8.74
N TYR A 516 13.69 4.19 -8.94
CA TYR A 516 13.93 2.88 -9.53
C TYR A 516 14.76 2.00 -8.59
N THR A 517 14.48 0.71 -8.57
CA THR A 517 15.28 -0.24 -7.79
C THR A 517 16.52 -0.66 -8.58
N VAL A 518 17.68 -0.27 -8.07
CA VAL A 518 18.99 -0.76 -8.51
C VAL A 518 19.19 -2.14 -7.91
N LYS A 519 19.58 -3.12 -8.73
CA LYS A 519 19.85 -4.50 -8.33
C LYS A 519 21.23 -4.90 -8.83
N TRP A 520 21.97 -5.64 -8.00
CA TRP A 520 23.27 -6.17 -8.34
C TRP A 520 23.46 -7.58 -7.79
N GLU A 521 24.40 -8.29 -8.39
CA GLU A 521 24.99 -9.53 -7.85
C GLU A 521 26.38 -9.23 -7.31
N SER A 522 26.81 -9.98 -6.30
CA SER A 522 28.14 -9.86 -5.72
C SER A 522 28.64 -11.21 -5.19
N GLY A 523 29.96 -11.38 -5.14
CA GLY A 523 30.58 -12.60 -4.64
C GLY A 523 32.05 -12.40 -4.25
N ASN A 524 32.54 -13.28 -3.38
CA ASN A 524 33.92 -13.32 -2.87
C ASN A 524 34.41 -12.00 -2.23
N LEU A 525 33.48 -11.19 -1.71
CA LEU A 525 33.79 -9.94 -1.00
C LEU A 525 34.46 -10.24 0.33
N THR A 526 35.58 -9.56 0.62
CA THR A 526 36.27 -9.64 1.93
C THR A 526 35.88 -8.49 2.86
N GLY A 527 35.24 -7.45 2.32
CA GLY A 527 34.67 -6.33 3.05
C GLY A 527 33.27 -6.60 3.59
N ASN A 528 32.93 -5.95 4.71
CA ASN A 528 31.62 -6.10 5.36
C ASN A 528 30.57 -5.07 4.91
N ILE A 529 30.95 -4.12 4.05
CA ILE A 529 30.09 -3.00 3.65
C ILE A 529 30.16 -2.74 2.13
N ILE A 530 29.00 -2.47 1.55
CA ILE A 530 28.83 -1.95 0.20
C ILE A 530 28.59 -0.44 0.28
N LYS A 531 29.34 0.33 -0.48
CA LYS A 531 29.21 1.79 -0.60
C LYS A 531 28.51 2.13 -1.91
N ILE A 532 27.46 2.93 -1.80
CA ILE A 532 26.72 3.46 -2.95
C ILE A 532 27.11 4.92 -3.18
N LEU A 533 27.42 5.25 -4.43
CA LEU A 533 27.81 6.59 -4.89
C LEU A 533 26.90 7.06 -6.02
N GLU A 534 26.62 8.35 -6.05
CA GLU A 534 25.93 9.03 -7.15
C GLU A 534 26.87 9.94 -7.95
N SER A 535 26.33 10.52 -9.03
CA SER A 535 27.03 11.41 -9.96
C SER A 535 27.87 12.48 -9.25
N GLY A 536 29.19 12.44 -9.48
CA GLY A 536 30.17 13.30 -8.81
C GLY A 536 30.91 12.64 -7.63
N GLY A 537 30.65 11.36 -7.35
CA GLY A 537 31.36 10.60 -6.31
C GLY A 537 30.87 10.88 -4.90
N ARG A 538 29.64 11.39 -4.74
CA ARG A 538 29.04 11.66 -3.43
C ARG A 538 28.52 10.34 -2.82
N PRO A 539 28.87 10.01 -1.57
CA PRO A 539 28.32 8.84 -0.88
C PRO A 539 26.82 9.06 -0.63
N VAL A 540 26.01 8.14 -1.11
CA VAL A 540 24.56 8.14 -0.87
C VAL A 540 24.27 7.38 0.43
N THR A 541 24.81 6.17 0.56
CA THR A 541 24.62 5.31 1.73
C THR A 541 25.64 4.18 1.81
N TYR A 542 25.65 3.47 2.94
CA TYR A 542 26.38 2.23 3.17
C TYR A 542 25.39 1.11 3.50
N LEU A 543 25.59 -0.05 2.88
CA LEU A 543 24.77 -1.24 3.06
C LEU A 543 25.63 -2.40 3.56
N PRO A 544 25.06 -3.43 4.21
CA PRO A 544 25.79 -4.65 4.51
C PRO A 544 26.28 -5.33 3.23
N SER A 545 27.37 -6.10 3.30
CA SER A 545 27.93 -6.85 2.15
C SER A 545 26.97 -7.87 1.52
N THR A 546 25.90 -8.23 2.23
CA THR A 546 24.81 -9.11 1.76
C THR A 546 23.71 -8.39 0.98
N ALA A 547 23.73 -7.05 0.91
CA ALA A 547 22.72 -6.31 0.17
C ALA A 547 22.86 -6.56 -1.33
N THR A 548 21.72 -6.72 -2.01
CA THR A 548 21.63 -6.99 -3.46
C THR A 548 20.78 -5.95 -4.20
N SER A 549 20.22 -4.97 -3.48
CA SER A 549 19.40 -3.92 -4.09
C SER A 549 19.36 -2.62 -3.29
N TYR A 550 19.01 -1.53 -3.98
CA TYR A 550 18.86 -0.18 -3.43
C TYR A 550 17.83 0.62 -4.24
N ASN A 551 16.95 1.37 -3.56
CA ASN A 551 16.01 2.26 -4.25
C ASN A 551 16.67 3.61 -4.53
N TRP A 552 16.86 3.90 -5.81
CA TRP A 552 17.53 5.09 -6.32
C TRP A 552 16.51 6.05 -6.93
N THR A 553 16.43 7.26 -6.39
CA THR A 553 15.62 8.35 -6.97
C THR A 553 16.47 9.14 -7.94
N ILE A 554 16.07 9.19 -9.21
CA ILE A 554 16.84 9.89 -10.25
C ILE A 554 16.85 11.39 -9.93
N PRO A 555 18.02 12.04 -9.84
CA PRO A 555 18.12 13.47 -9.58
C PRO A 555 17.31 14.29 -10.59
N SER A 556 16.63 15.34 -10.14
CA SER A 556 15.87 16.23 -11.03
C SER A 556 16.76 17.15 -11.87
N ASP A 557 18.02 17.31 -11.50
CA ASP A 557 19.03 18.19 -12.10
C ASP A 557 20.11 17.43 -12.89
N CYS A 558 19.72 16.38 -13.62
CA CYS A 558 20.66 15.55 -14.39
C CYS A 558 21.44 16.34 -15.46
N VAL A 559 22.77 16.31 -15.38
CA VAL A 559 23.65 16.95 -16.37
C VAL A 559 23.69 16.12 -17.66
N ASN A 560 23.48 16.76 -18.81
CA ASN A 560 23.49 16.12 -20.14
C ASN A 560 22.49 14.95 -20.31
N ASN A 561 21.36 14.96 -19.60
CA ASN A 561 20.35 13.90 -19.68
C ASN A 561 20.92 12.51 -19.33
N LYS A 562 21.85 12.44 -18.38
CA LYS A 562 22.43 11.19 -17.88
C LYS A 562 22.52 11.20 -16.37
N ALA A 563 22.32 10.03 -15.77
CA ALA A 563 22.58 9.78 -14.37
C ALA A 563 23.48 8.56 -14.22
N ASN A 564 24.33 8.56 -13.19
CA ASN A 564 25.12 7.39 -12.86
C ASN A 564 25.01 7.02 -11.38
N ILE A 565 25.14 5.73 -11.13
CA ILE A 565 25.24 5.15 -9.81
C ILE A 565 26.39 4.15 -9.80
N SER A 566 27.23 4.21 -8.75
CA SER A 566 28.30 3.24 -8.52
C SER A 566 28.06 2.46 -7.25
N ILE A 567 28.35 1.16 -7.30
CA ILE A 567 28.21 0.24 -6.17
C ILE A 567 29.57 -0.44 -5.98
N GLY A 568 30.19 -0.26 -4.82
CA GLY A 568 31.50 -0.84 -4.55
C GLY A 568 31.71 -1.33 -3.12
N SER A 569 32.40 -2.45 -2.97
CA SER A 569 32.85 -2.98 -1.69
C SER A 569 34.26 -2.51 -1.36
N ILE A 570 34.53 -2.24 -0.09
CA ILE A 570 35.84 -1.79 0.40
C ILE A 570 36.43 -2.89 1.28
N ALA A 571 37.61 -3.40 0.92
CA ALA A 571 38.34 -4.38 1.72
C ALA A 571 38.88 -3.77 3.02
N SER A 572 39.32 -4.62 3.95
CA SER A 572 39.93 -4.25 5.24
C SER A 572 41.15 -3.31 5.13
N ASN A 573 41.75 -3.21 3.94
CA ASN A 573 42.85 -2.30 3.64
C ASN A 573 42.40 -0.90 3.18
N GLY A 574 41.10 -0.62 3.18
CA GLY A 574 40.51 0.68 2.81
C GLY A 574 40.42 0.95 1.30
N LYS A 575 40.77 -0.01 0.44
CA LYS A 575 40.64 0.09 -1.03
C LYS A 575 39.41 -0.64 -1.53
N TYR A 576 38.89 -0.21 -2.68
CA TYR A 576 37.83 -0.95 -3.37
C TYR A 576 38.35 -2.33 -3.78
N GLU A 577 37.65 -3.37 -3.36
CA GLU A 577 37.90 -4.76 -3.78
C GLU A 577 37.01 -5.15 -4.97
N ALA A 578 35.83 -4.55 -5.08
CA ALA A 578 34.92 -4.68 -6.21
C ALA A 578 34.16 -3.37 -6.40
N LEU A 579 33.94 -2.96 -7.65
CA LEU A 579 33.22 -1.73 -7.99
C LEU A 579 32.58 -1.91 -9.37
N ASP A 580 31.31 -1.56 -9.48
CA ASP A 580 30.64 -1.43 -10.76
C ASP A 580 29.88 -0.10 -10.85
N VAL A 581 29.71 0.39 -12.06
CA VAL A 581 29.12 1.70 -12.36
C VAL A 581 28.20 1.57 -13.56
N VAL A 582 26.95 1.99 -13.40
CA VAL A 582 26.03 2.13 -14.52
C VAL A 582 25.75 3.61 -14.79
N ILE A 583 25.74 3.95 -16.07
CA ILE A 583 25.35 5.27 -16.58
C ILE A 583 24.10 5.07 -17.45
N VAL A 584 22.98 5.66 -17.04
CA VAL A 584 21.69 5.56 -17.72
C VAL A 584 21.36 6.86 -18.42
N ASN A 585 20.55 6.78 -19.48
CA ASN A 585 19.96 7.96 -20.09
C ASN A 585 18.78 8.42 -19.23
N VAL A 586 18.57 9.74 -19.15
CA VAL A 586 17.48 10.35 -18.40
C VAL A 586 16.67 11.23 -19.32
N THR A 587 15.36 11.07 -19.31
CA THR A 587 14.43 11.94 -20.03
C THR A 587 13.52 12.68 -19.06
N GLU A 588 13.08 13.86 -19.46
CA GLU A 588 11.94 14.51 -18.83
C GLU A 588 10.66 13.72 -19.15
N ASP A 589 9.72 13.64 -18.20
CA ASP A 589 8.45 12.95 -18.41
C ASP A 589 7.64 13.72 -19.48
N ALA A 590 7.53 13.14 -20.68
CA ALA A 590 6.80 13.72 -21.80
C ALA A 590 5.32 13.29 -21.83
N SER A 591 4.84 12.60 -20.80
CA SER A 591 3.45 12.15 -20.73
C SER A 591 2.52 13.34 -20.44
N PRO A 592 1.34 13.42 -21.10
CA PRO A 592 0.34 14.43 -20.76
C PRO A 592 -0.13 14.21 -19.32
N TYR A 593 -0.22 15.27 -18.51
CA TYR A 593 -0.72 15.20 -17.14
C TYR A 593 -1.63 16.37 -16.80
N ILE A 594 -2.60 16.12 -15.92
CA ILE A 594 -3.47 17.13 -15.29
C ILE A 594 -3.63 16.76 -13.81
N ASN A 595 -3.20 17.64 -12.90
CA ASN A 595 -3.34 17.49 -11.45
C ASN A 595 -4.21 18.61 -10.89
N ILE A 596 -5.33 18.27 -10.25
CA ILE A 596 -6.20 19.29 -9.63
C ILE A 596 -5.54 19.82 -8.36
N ILE A 597 -5.29 21.13 -8.32
CA ILE A 597 -4.72 21.86 -7.18
C ILE A 597 -5.82 22.29 -6.21
N SER A 598 -6.99 22.67 -6.74
CA SER A 598 -8.17 23.08 -5.98
C SER A 598 -9.43 22.81 -6.81
N PRO A 599 -10.49 22.26 -6.21
CA PRO A 599 -10.63 21.89 -4.79
C PRO A 599 -9.81 20.64 -4.41
N LYS A 600 -9.52 20.49 -3.11
CA LYS A 600 -8.86 19.31 -2.50
C LYS A 600 -9.90 18.39 -1.87
N PRO A 601 -9.57 17.11 -1.58
CA PRO A 601 -10.54 16.14 -1.03
C PRO A 601 -11.24 16.56 0.28
N ASN A 602 -10.58 17.40 1.08
CA ASN A 602 -11.11 17.87 2.36
C ASN A 602 -11.65 19.30 2.30
N ASP A 603 -11.71 19.91 1.12
CA ASP A 603 -12.30 21.24 0.97
C ASP A 603 -13.82 21.13 1.10
N THR A 604 -14.44 22.05 1.83
CA THR A 604 -15.90 22.17 1.89
C THR A 604 -16.37 23.18 0.86
N LEU A 605 -17.13 22.73 -0.13
CA LEU A 605 -17.74 23.61 -1.14
C LEU A 605 -19.23 23.78 -0.86
N ILE A 606 -19.77 24.96 -1.14
CA ILE A 606 -21.15 25.32 -0.82
C ILE A 606 -21.95 25.45 -2.13
N ALA A 607 -23.09 24.77 -2.21
CA ALA A 607 -24.02 24.90 -3.33
C ALA A 607 -24.49 26.37 -3.48
N GLY A 608 -24.62 26.85 -4.71
CA GLY A 608 -24.96 28.24 -5.02
C GLY A 608 -23.77 29.21 -5.08
N LYS A 609 -22.58 28.81 -4.63
CA LYS A 609 -21.35 29.62 -4.73
C LYS A 609 -20.54 29.30 -6.00
N THR A 610 -19.73 30.28 -6.41
CA THR A 610 -18.79 30.15 -7.53
C THR A 610 -17.39 29.92 -6.99
N TYR A 611 -16.75 28.85 -7.45
CA TYR A 611 -15.39 28.49 -7.08
C TYR A 611 -14.49 28.47 -8.31
N THR A 612 -13.19 28.62 -8.09
CA THR A 612 -12.18 28.43 -9.14
C THR A 612 -11.63 27.02 -9.04
N VAL A 613 -11.89 26.19 -10.05
CA VAL A 613 -11.21 24.91 -10.22
C VAL A 613 -9.84 25.22 -10.81
N LYS A 614 -8.76 24.82 -10.14
CA LYS A 614 -7.37 25.04 -10.55
C LYS A 614 -6.66 23.73 -10.74
N TRP A 615 -5.81 23.65 -11.76
CA TRP A 615 -5.01 22.47 -12.05
C TRP A 615 -3.60 22.86 -12.50
N GLU A 616 -2.70 21.89 -12.42
CA GLU A 616 -1.39 21.92 -13.06
C GLU A 616 -1.41 20.94 -14.22
N SER A 617 -0.87 21.33 -15.37
CA SER A 617 -0.87 20.46 -16.54
C SER A 617 0.35 20.66 -17.44
N GLY A 618 0.74 19.60 -18.15
CA GLY A 618 1.86 19.62 -19.07
C GLY A 618 1.74 18.56 -20.16
N ASN A 619 2.48 18.75 -21.26
CA ASN A 619 2.52 17.87 -22.44
C ASN A 619 1.16 17.53 -23.07
N LEU A 620 0.15 18.38 -22.87
CA LEU A 620 -1.17 18.19 -23.45
C LEU A 620 -1.13 18.43 -24.96
N THR A 621 -1.73 17.54 -25.74
CA THR A 621 -1.84 17.60 -27.20
C THR A 621 -3.28 17.61 -27.69
N GLY A 622 -4.24 17.68 -26.77
CA GLY A 622 -5.67 17.88 -27.03
C GLY A 622 -6.02 19.29 -27.52
N ASP A 623 -7.31 19.51 -27.73
CA ASP A 623 -7.84 20.76 -28.26
C ASP A 623 -8.39 21.66 -27.13
N TRP A 624 -8.95 21.07 -26.07
CA TRP A 624 -9.60 21.77 -24.95
C TRP A 624 -9.45 21.02 -23.62
N ILE A 625 -9.57 21.74 -22.51
CA ILE A 625 -9.75 21.16 -21.17
C ILE A 625 -11.23 21.27 -20.78
N LEU A 626 -11.84 20.16 -20.40
CA LEU A 626 -13.21 20.11 -19.91
C LEU A 626 -13.25 19.73 -18.43
N ILE A 627 -14.19 20.34 -17.71
CA ILE A 627 -14.40 20.11 -16.28
C ILE A 627 -15.79 19.53 -16.08
N TYR A 628 -15.86 18.38 -15.41
CA TYR A 628 -17.11 17.69 -15.10
C TYR A 628 -17.34 17.64 -13.59
N ALA A 629 -18.61 17.65 -13.20
CA ALA A 629 -19.08 17.32 -11.85
C ALA A 629 -20.01 16.11 -11.94
N GLY A 630 -19.51 14.95 -11.52
CA GLY A 630 -20.10 13.66 -11.86
C GLY A 630 -20.17 13.48 -13.39
N SER A 631 -21.36 13.25 -13.92
CA SER A 631 -21.59 13.10 -15.37
C SER A 631 -21.89 14.40 -16.12
N ASN A 632 -21.91 15.56 -15.43
CA ASN A 632 -22.33 16.82 -16.04
C ASN A 632 -21.11 17.68 -16.39
N LEU A 633 -21.04 18.15 -17.64
CA LEU A 633 -20.06 19.16 -18.04
C LEU A 633 -20.42 20.49 -17.38
N VAL A 634 -19.48 21.06 -16.62
CA VAL A 634 -19.73 22.28 -15.82
C VAL A 634 -18.90 23.49 -16.24
N ALA A 635 -17.75 23.28 -16.87
CA ALA A 635 -16.93 24.34 -17.43
C ALA A 635 -16.00 23.79 -18.52
N GLY A 636 -15.48 24.69 -19.36
CA GLY A 636 -14.44 24.39 -20.35
C GLY A 636 -13.39 25.48 -20.35
N ALA A 637 -12.16 25.12 -20.70
CA ALA A 637 -11.00 25.99 -20.73
C ALA A 637 -10.10 25.63 -21.93
N SER A 638 -9.22 26.55 -22.32
CA SER A 638 -8.21 26.29 -23.35
C SER A 638 -7.10 25.41 -22.80
N ILE A 639 -6.34 24.74 -23.66
CA ILE A 639 -5.23 23.86 -23.22
C ILE A 639 -4.09 24.59 -22.49
N SER A 640 -3.98 25.91 -22.69
CA SER A 640 -3.04 26.78 -21.99
C SER A 640 -3.54 27.29 -20.63
N ASP A 641 -4.84 27.12 -20.35
CA ASP A 641 -5.44 27.58 -19.11
C ASP A 641 -5.16 26.58 -18.00
N ASN A 642 -4.96 27.10 -16.79
CA ASN A 642 -4.71 26.30 -15.58
C ASN A 642 -5.83 26.46 -14.53
N GLN A 643 -6.92 27.12 -14.91
CA GLN A 643 -8.06 27.35 -14.04
C GLN A 643 -9.34 27.69 -14.81
N ALA A 644 -10.49 27.40 -14.19
CA ALA A 644 -11.80 27.84 -14.67
C ALA A 644 -12.76 28.12 -13.51
N LEU A 645 -13.74 28.97 -13.75
CA LEU A 645 -14.79 29.26 -12.79
C LEU A 645 -15.94 28.27 -12.94
N TRP A 646 -16.43 27.76 -11.82
CA TRP A 646 -17.61 26.91 -11.75
C TRP A 646 -18.57 27.40 -10.67
N THR A 647 -19.79 27.74 -11.06
CA THR A 647 -20.91 28.01 -10.14
C THR A 647 -21.63 26.70 -9.83
N ILE A 648 -21.61 26.27 -8.57
CA ILE A 648 -22.15 24.98 -8.15
C ILE A 648 -23.68 25.06 -8.08
N PRO A 649 -24.44 24.26 -8.86
CA PRO A 649 -25.90 24.22 -8.77
C PRO A 649 -26.45 23.84 -7.39
N GLU A 650 -27.57 24.45 -6.99
CA GLU A 650 -28.30 24.11 -5.76
C GLU A 650 -28.68 22.61 -5.66
N SER A 651 -28.89 21.96 -6.80
CA SER A 651 -29.21 20.52 -6.89
C SER A 651 -28.08 19.59 -6.42
N TYR A 652 -26.89 20.13 -6.16
CA TYR A 652 -25.74 19.38 -5.65
C TYR A 652 -25.58 19.46 -4.12
N ALA A 653 -26.38 20.27 -3.44
CA ALA A 653 -26.36 20.37 -1.98
C ALA A 653 -26.51 19.00 -1.28
N GLY A 654 -25.59 18.69 -0.37
CA GLY A 654 -25.55 17.44 0.41
C GLY A 654 -24.99 16.23 -0.34
N LYS A 655 -24.45 16.40 -1.55
CA LYS A 655 -23.86 15.32 -2.34
C LYS A 655 -22.34 15.34 -2.24
N ASN A 656 -21.76 14.16 -2.30
CA ASN A 656 -20.33 14.00 -2.53
C ASN A 656 -20.12 13.87 -4.04
N LEU A 657 -19.31 14.76 -4.64
CA LEU A 657 -19.15 14.85 -6.10
C LEU A 657 -17.71 14.61 -6.52
N ASP A 658 -17.56 13.80 -7.57
CA ASP A 658 -16.31 13.70 -8.32
C ASP A 658 -16.22 14.87 -9.29
N ILE A 659 -15.21 15.71 -9.09
CA ILE A 659 -14.85 16.81 -9.98
C ILE A 659 -13.69 16.33 -10.83
N SER A 660 -13.94 16.22 -12.12
CA SER A 660 -12.95 15.82 -13.11
C SER A 660 -12.47 17.02 -13.90
N VAL A 661 -11.18 17.07 -14.20
CA VAL A 661 -10.58 18.02 -15.16
C VAL A 661 -9.75 17.22 -16.13
N GLY A 662 -9.97 17.35 -17.43
CA GLY A 662 -9.14 16.62 -18.38
C GLY A 662 -9.09 17.25 -19.77
N SER A 663 -8.04 16.88 -20.51
CA SER A 663 -7.79 17.29 -21.89
C SER A 663 -8.53 16.36 -22.83
N ILE A 664 -9.17 16.90 -23.87
CA ILE A 664 -9.83 16.12 -24.92
C ILE A 664 -9.12 16.31 -26.25
N LYS A 665 -8.83 15.21 -26.92
CA LYS A 665 -8.23 15.17 -28.25
C LYS A 665 -9.13 14.35 -29.18
N ALA A 666 -9.58 14.95 -30.28
CA ALA A 666 -10.44 14.27 -31.27
C ALA A 666 -11.68 13.56 -30.67
N GLY A 667 -12.25 14.13 -29.60
CA GLY A 667 -13.44 13.60 -28.93
C GLY A 667 -13.18 12.57 -27.82
N ASN A 668 -11.92 12.18 -27.56
CA ASN A 668 -11.54 11.27 -26.49
C ASN A 668 -10.72 11.97 -25.41
N TRP A 669 -10.81 11.51 -24.15
CA TRP A 669 -9.92 11.97 -23.08
C TRP A 669 -8.47 11.61 -23.41
N GLU A 670 -7.60 12.60 -23.41
CA GLU A 670 -6.15 12.45 -23.48
C GLU A 670 -5.57 12.16 -22.10
N VAL A 671 -6.00 12.93 -21.09
CA VAL A 671 -5.64 12.74 -19.69
C VAL A 671 -6.69 13.42 -18.80
N GLU A 672 -6.94 12.88 -17.62
CA GLU A 672 -7.92 13.37 -16.65
C GLU A 672 -7.33 13.32 -15.23
N GLY A 673 -7.56 14.38 -14.46
CA GLY A 673 -7.40 14.42 -13.02
C GLY A 673 -8.77 14.45 -12.35
N MET A 674 -8.92 13.78 -11.20
CA MET A 674 -10.17 13.72 -10.44
C MET A 674 -9.96 14.06 -8.96
N VAL A 675 -10.95 14.73 -8.37
CA VAL A 675 -11.03 14.98 -6.93
C VAL A 675 -12.46 14.80 -6.44
N ASN A 676 -12.63 14.05 -5.35
CA ASN A 676 -13.92 13.86 -4.71
C ASN A 676 -14.12 14.90 -3.60
N VAL A 677 -15.22 15.64 -3.64
CA VAL A 677 -15.47 16.78 -2.74
C VAL A 677 -16.91 16.79 -2.24
N LEU A 678 -17.08 16.99 -0.93
CA LEU A 678 -18.40 17.15 -0.31
C LEU A 678 -18.96 18.55 -0.61
N ILE A 679 -20.14 18.59 -1.22
CA ILE A 679 -20.90 19.83 -1.43
C ILE A 679 -21.91 19.98 -0.29
N GLU A 680 -21.70 20.98 0.54
CA GLU A 680 -22.64 21.35 1.59
C GLU A 680 -23.77 22.24 1.04
N LYS A 681 -24.94 22.12 1.65
CA LYS A 681 -26.03 23.05 1.41
C LYS A 681 -25.64 24.41 1.98
N GLU A 682 -25.88 25.51 1.26
CA GLU A 682 -25.81 26.84 1.86
C GLU A 682 -26.79 26.86 3.05
N ASN A 683 -26.25 26.83 4.27
CA ASN A 683 -27.05 27.13 5.45
C ASN A 683 -27.46 28.60 5.30
N VAL A 684 -28.69 28.83 4.84
CA VAL A 684 -29.30 30.15 4.91
C VAL A 684 -29.51 30.43 6.40
N ILE A 685 -28.49 31.00 7.04
CA ILE A 685 -28.56 31.33 8.46
C ILE A 685 -29.38 32.60 8.56
N THR A 686 -30.66 32.47 8.90
CA THR A 686 -31.51 33.60 9.24
C THR A 686 -30.83 34.40 10.37
N PRO A 687 -30.95 35.75 10.38
CA PRO A 687 -30.40 36.55 11.46
C PRO A 687 -30.94 36.07 12.81
N SER A 688 -30.15 36.08 13.88
CA SER A 688 -30.62 35.80 15.24
C SER A 688 -30.11 36.89 16.18
N ILE A 689 -30.98 37.41 17.04
CA ILE A 689 -30.60 38.35 18.09
C ILE A 689 -30.34 37.54 19.35
N ASP A 690 -29.14 37.69 19.91
CA ASP A 690 -28.80 37.10 21.19
C ASP A 690 -29.28 38.02 22.33
N TYR A 691 -28.97 39.33 22.25
CA TYR A 691 -29.44 40.33 23.21
C TYR A 691 -29.28 41.78 22.68
N VAL A 692 -29.82 42.73 23.42
CA VAL A 692 -29.78 44.17 23.14
C VAL A 692 -29.21 44.89 24.36
N SER A 693 -28.30 45.84 24.14
CA SER A 693 -27.64 46.59 25.20
C SER A 693 -27.53 48.09 24.84
N PRO A 694 -28.05 48.99 25.68
CA PRO A 694 -28.94 48.71 26.81
C PRO A 694 -30.29 48.13 26.35
N ALA A 695 -31.00 47.39 27.24
CA ALA A 695 -32.33 46.82 26.95
C ALA A 695 -33.47 47.86 27.07
N SER A 696 -33.11 49.10 27.39
CA SER A 696 -33.97 50.27 27.39
C SER A 696 -33.21 51.49 26.91
N GLY A 697 -33.90 52.53 26.44
CA GLY A 697 -33.24 53.75 25.97
C GLY A 697 -34.10 55.01 26.04
N THR A 698 -33.42 56.14 26.15
CA THR A 698 -33.92 57.52 26.15
C THR A 698 -33.41 58.29 24.92
N GLY A 699 -33.79 59.57 24.77
CA GLY A 699 -33.72 60.36 23.53
C GLY A 699 -32.36 60.70 22.94
N ARG A 700 -31.29 60.07 23.45
CA ARG A 700 -29.92 60.23 22.96
C ARG A 700 -29.12 58.93 23.01
N ASP A 701 -29.74 57.83 23.47
CA ASP A 701 -29.01 56.61 23.76
C ASP A 701 -28.62 55.87 22.49
N THR A 702 -27.41 55.32 22.53
CA THR A 702 -26.88 54.45 21.48
C THR A 702 -27.16 53.02 21.86
N ILE A 703 -27.94 52.32 21.03
CA ILE A 703 -28.37 50.94 21.27
C ILE A 703 -27.56 50.00 20.39
N LYS A 704 -27.02 48.95 21.00
CA LYS A 704 -26.30 47.86 20.31
C LYS A 704 -27.09 46.57 20.37
N ILE A 705 -27.34 45.97 19.21
CA ILE A 705 -27.96 44.65 19.04
C ILE A 705 -26.85 43.65 18.72
N TYR A 706 -26.71 42.64 19.56
CA TYR A 706 -25.73 41.56 19.41
C TYR A 706 -26.42 40.31 18.90
N GLY A 707 -25.79 39.62 17.96
CA GLY A 707 -26.38 38.43 17.36
C GLY A 707 -25.53 37.82 16.26
N LYS A 708 -26.13 36.89 15.52
CA LYS A 708 -25.47 36.20 14.41
C LYS A 708 -26.13 36.59 13.10
N ASN A 709 -25.32 36.81 12.07
CA ASN A 709 -25.76 37.09 10.72
C ASN A 709 -26.71 38.29 10.62
N LEU A 710 -26.52 39.31 11.49
CA LEU A 710 -27.39 40.48 11.53
C LEU A 710 -27.24 41.32 10.26
N VAL A 711 -25.99 41.53 9.79
CA VAL A 711 -25.64 42.20 8.52
C VAL A 711 -24.36 41.62 7.91
N HIS A 712 -24.17 41.73 6.59
CA HIS A 712 -22.98 41.22 5.88
C HIS A 712 -22.06 42.37 5.49
N ALA A 713 -21.16 42.78 6.38
CA ALA A 713 -20.07 43.78 6.23
C ALA A 713 -20.42 45.20 5.71
N ILE A 714 -21.56 45.41 5.05
CA ILE A 714 -22.13 46.69 4.61
C ILE A 714 -23.66 46.60 4.85
N PRO A 715 -24.31 47.57 5.52
CA PRO A 715 -25.73 47.46 5.94
C PRO A 715 -26.79 47.42 4.84
N ASP A 716 -26.46 47.21 3.56
CA ASP A 716 -27.44 47.32 2.47
C ASP A 716 -28.53 46.23 2.60
N GLY A 717 -29.75 46.68 2.92
CA GLY A 717 -30.96 45.84 3.00
C GLY A 717 -31.38 45.40 4.41
N ALA A 718 -30.65 45.75 5.48
CA ALA A 718 -31.08 45.43 6.84
C ALA A 718 -32.01 46.50 7.45
N THR A 719 -33.04 46.05 8.17
CA THR A 719 -33.98 46.92 8.90
C THR A 719 -34.20 46.39 10.32
N ILE A 720 -34.29 47.30 11.30
CA ILE A 720 -34.71 46.96 12.67
C ILE A 720 -36.19 47.30 12.79
N GLN A 721 -37.02 46.31 13.07
CA GLN A 721 -38.45 46.50 13.24
C GLN A 721 -38.81 46.55 14.72
N PHE A 722 -39.60 47.54 15.10
CA PHE A 722 -40.20 47.67 16.43
C PHE A 722 -41.63 47.16 16.35
N LEU A 723 -41.98 46.25 17.25
CA LEU A 723 -43.27 45.59 17.29
C LEU A 723 -43.99 45.87 18.61
N GLN A 724 -45.30 46.00 18.54
CA GLN A 724 -46.19 46.05 19.69
C GLN A 724 -47.37 45.12 19.41
N ASN A 725 -47.66 44.19 20.33
CA ASN A 725 -48.68 43.14 20.15
C ASN A 725 -48.49 42.30 18.87
N GLY A 726 -47.23 42.13 18.41
CA GLY A 726 -46.89 41.34 17.21
C GLY A 726 -47.01 42.08 15.87
N GLU A 727 -47.50 43.32 15.87
CA GLU A 727 -47.54 44.17 14.66
C GLU A 727 -46.36 45.14 14.62
N VAL A 728 -45.87 45.44 13.41
CA VAL A 728 -44.76 46.39 13.21
C VAL A 728 -45.31 47.81 13.34
N VAL A 729 -44.87 48.51 14.39
CA VAL A 729 -45.26 49.90 14.67
C VAL A 729 -44.27 50.90 14.09
N HIS A 730 -43.00 50.51 13.93
CA HIS A 730 -41.97 51.36 13.33
C HIS A 730 -40.79 50.53 12.78
N SER A 731 -39.94 51.13 11.94
CA SER A 731 -38.74 50.48 11.42
C SER A 731 -37.58 51.46 11.21
N VAL A 732 -36.39 51.08 11.67
CA VAL A 732 -35.13 51.79 11.39
C VAL A 732 -34.51 51.20 10.13
N GLY A 733 -34.30 52.05 9.12
CA GLY A 733 -33.69 51.65 7.85
C GLY A 733 -32.17 51.55 7.92
N SER A 734 -31.58 50.84 6.97
CA SER A 734 -30.13 50.57 6.85
C SER A 734 -29.22 51.78 6.96
N LYS A 735 -29.66 52.97 6.54
CA LYS A 735 -28.88 54.22 6.60
C LYS A 735 -28.59 54.69 8.03
N ASN A 736 -29.40 54.27 9.00
CA ASN A 736 -29.30 54.66 10.41
C ASN A 736 -28.75 53.51 11.27
N ILE A 737 -28.17 52.49 10.63
CA ILE A 737 -27.60 51.29 11.24
C ILE A 737 -26.10 51.26 10.93
N HIS A 738 -25.28 51.11 11.97
CA HIS A 738 -23.84 50.95 11.85
C HIS A 738 -23.43 49.54 12.31
N SER A 739 -22.55 48.87 11.57
CA SER A 739 -21.98 47.58 11.98
C SER A 739 -20.52 47.51 11.53
N SER A 740 -19.65 46.95 12.37
CA SER A 740 -18.23 46.77 12.08
C SER A 740 -17.88 45.38 11.55
N ASP A 741 -18.62 44.34 11.95
CA ASP A 741 -18.28 42.94 11.67
C ASP A 741 -19.48 42.05 11.34
N GLY A 742 -20.70 42.61 11.27
CA GLY A 742 -21.91 41.85 10.96
C GLY A 742 -22.59 41.15 12.14
N SER A 743 -21.93 41.09 13.30
CA SER A 743 -22.42 40.47 14.54
C SER A 743 -22.98 41.47 15.54
N VAL A 744 -22.63 42.75 15.39
CA VAL A 744 -23.15 43.86 16.20
C VAL A 744 -23.73 44.94 15.30
N ILE A 745 -24.98 45.31 15.54
CA ILE A 745 -25.66 46.47 14.91
C ILE A 745 -25.81 47.57 15.96
N THR A 746 -25.43 48.79 15.61
CA THR A 746 -25.58 49.99 16.44
C THR A 746 -26.54 50.97 15.77
N PHE A 747 -27.51 51.49 16.51
CA PHE A 747 -28.36 52.60 16.08
C PHE A 747 -28.58 53.59 17.23
N GLN A 748 -28.94 54.83 16.91
CA GLN A 748 -29.19 55.87 17.90
C GLN A 748 -30.69 56.15 18.02
N ILE A 749 -31.18 56.23 19.26
CA ILE A 749 -32.50 56.76 19.56
C ILE A 749 -32.37 58.28 19.64
N ASP A 750 -33.00 58.99 18.70
CA ASP A 750 -33.08 60.45 18.73
C ASP A 750 -34.47 60.94 19.19
N ASN A 751 -34.59 62.24 19.44
CA ASN A 751 -35.84 62.84 19.88
C ASN A 751 -36.97 62.77 18.84
N ASN A 752 -36.65 62.63 17.55
CA ASN A 752 -37.66 62.42 16.50
C ASN A 752 -38.20 60.99 16.54
N PHE A 753 -37.32 60.00 16.74
CA PHE A 753 -37.64 58.60 16.93
C PHE A 753 -38.54 58.39 18.17
N LEU A 754 -38.21 59.07 19.27
CA LEU A 754 -39.07 59.13 20.47
C LEU A 754 -40.44 59.73 20.19
N GLY A 755 -40.51 60.81 19.41
CA GLY A 755 -41.77 61.45 19.04
C GLY A 755 -42.68 60.59 18.19
N MET A 756 -42.13 59.62 17.44
CA MET A 756 -42.88 58.72 16.56
C MET A 756 -43.39 57.46 17.27
N LEU A 757 -42.61 56.87 18.17
CA LEU A 757 -43.00 55.66 18.90
C LEU A 757 -43.69 55.97 20.24
N GLY A 758 -43.21 56.99 20.96
CA GLY A 758 -43.61 57.27 22.34
C GLY A 758 -43.01 56.29 23.35
N PRO A 759 -43.00 56.65 24.65
CA PRO A 759 -42.50 55.77 25.71
C PRO A 759 -43.39 54.52 25.84
N GLY A 760 -42.79 53.35 26.01
CA GLY A 760 -43.51 52.09 26.02
C GLY A 760 -42.63 50.85 25.94
N LYS A 761 -43.26 49.67 26.02
CA LYS A 761 -42.61 48.37 25.83
C LYS A 761 -42.79 47.89 24.39
N TYR A 762 -41.70 47.49 23.77
CA TYR A 762 -41.64 47.04 22.38
C TYR A 762 -40.90 45.71 22.29
N GLN A 763 -41.11 45.01 21.18
CA GLN A 763 -40.26 43.90 20.75
C GLN A 763 -39.48 44.32 19.53
N ILE A 764 -38.17 44.07 19.49
CA ILE A 764 -37.36 44.38 18.32
C ILE A 764 -36.91 43.11 17.60
N ARG A 765 -36.88 43.16 16.26
CA ARG A 765 -36.26 42.14 15.41
C ARG A 765 -35.46 42.77 14.28
N VAL A 766 -34.46 42.04 13.79
CA VAL A 766 -33.68 42.40 12.60
C VAL A 766 -34.21 41.63 11.39
N VAL A 767 -34.40 42.33 10.28
CA VAL A 767 -34.81 41.75 9.00
C VAL A 767 -33.76 42.10 7.96
N ASN A 768 -33.21 41.10 7.29
CA ASN A 768 -32.27 41.27 6.18
C ASN A 768 -32.68 40.39 4.98
N ASN A 769 -31.86 40.38 3.93
CA ASN A 769 -32.13 39.63 2.70
C ASN A 769 -32.21 38.11 2.90
N TYR A 770 -31.79 37.60 4.07
CA TYR A 770 -31.77 36.18 4.43
C TYR A 770 -32.90 35.78 5.40
N GLY A 771 -33.71 36.72 5.89
CA GLY A 771 -34.89 36.44 6.72
C GLY A 771 -35.10 37.38 7.90
N LYS A 772 -35.91 36.92 8.87
CA LYS A 772 -36.26 37.66 10.10
C LYS A 772 -35.65 36.97 11.31
N SER A 773 -35.16 37.76 12.27
CA SER A 773 -34.67 37.22 13.54
C SER A 773 -35.78 36.88 14.52
N ASN A 774 -35.41 36.20 15.61
CA ASN A 774 -36.18 36.20 16.85
C ASN A 774 -36.37 37.64 17.37
N THR A 775 -37.39 37.82 18.19
CA THR A 775 -37.71 39.10 18.85
C THR A 775 -37.09 39.18 20.23
N VAL A 776 -36.66 40.38 20.64
CA VAL A 776 -36.19 40.68 22.00
C VAL A 776 -36.94 41.89 22.55
N ASP A 777 -37.31 41.85 23.83
CA ASP A 777 -38.02 42.95 24.49
C ASP A 777 -37.11 44.19 24.64
N PHE A 778 -37.67 45.37 24.42
CA PHE A 778 -36.97 46.66 24.48
C PHE A 778 -37.90 47.77 25.01
N ASN A 779 -37.43 48.56 25.97
CA ASN A 779 -38.24 49.62 26.59
C ASN A 779 -37.76 51.03 26.20
N ILE A 780 -38.68 51.88 25.75
CA ILE A 780 -38.39 53.29 25.51
C ILE A 780 -38.89 54.11 26.69
N THR A 781 -38.02 54.92 27.31
CA THR A 781 -38.31 55.77 28.47
C THR A 781 -38.06 57.25 28.18
N THR A 782 -38.68 58.14 28.96
CA THR A 782 -38.47 59.60 28.87
C THR A 782 -37.25 60.01 29.71
N GLU A 783 -36.42 60.94 29.21
CA GLU A 783 -35.28 61.52 29.96
C GLU A 783 -35.71 61.94 31.38
N GLY A 784 -35.12 61.31 32.40
CA GLY A 784 -35.22 61.75 33.79
C GLY A 784 -34.35 62.98 34.00
N THR A 785 -34.89 63.98 34.69
CA THR A 785 -34.18 65.20 35.09
C THR A 785 -32.87 64.89 35.81
N THR A 786 -31.78 65.53 35.39
CA THR A 786 -30.42 65.43 35.97
C THR A 786 -30.41 65.77 37.47
N GLU A 787 -30.54 64.77 38.33
CA GLU A 787 -30.04 64.84 39.71
C GLU A 787 -28.53 64.51 39.71
N SER A 788 -27.77 65.20 40.57
CA SER A 788 -26.34 64.98 40.81
C SER A 788 -26.13 63.63 41.50
N LEU A 789 -26.14 62.53 40.76
CA LEU A 789 -25.99 61.18 41.29
C LEU A 789 -24.76 60.48 40.66
N PRO A 790 -24.21 59.43 41.30
CA PRO A 790 -23.24 58.53 40.66
C PRO A 790 -23.85 57.84 39.42
N ASP A 791 -22.99 57.32 38.54
CA ASP A 791 -23.40 56.58 37.32
C ASP A 791 -22.41 55.45 37.05
N LEU A 792 -22.73 54.24 37.49
CA LEU A 792 -21.89 53.06 37.39
C LEU A 792 -22.11 52.38 36.05
N VAL A 793 -21.02 52.13 35.33
CA VAL A 793 -21.10 51.48 34.02
C VAL A 793 -20.03 50.42 33.90
N ILE A 794 -20.44 49.20 33.55
CA ILE A 794 -19.52 48.11 33.23
C ILE A 794 -18.98 48.36 31.82
N ARG A 795 -17.65 48.47 31.71
CA ARG A 795 -16.96 48.66 30.44
C ARG A 795 -16.60 47.37 29.76
N ASP A 796 -16.03 46.43 30.51
CA ASP A 796 -15.54 45.20 29.89
C ASP A 796 -15.45 44.00 30.84
N VAL A 797 -15.46 42.81 30.24
CA VAL A 797 -15.34 41.50 30.93
C VAL A 797 -14.43 40.58 30.10
N ASN A 798 -13.34 40.06 30.68
CA ASN A 798 -12.38 39.18 29.96
C ASN A 798 -11.76 38.10 30.86
N TYR A 799 -11.18 37.07 30.23
CA TYR A 799 -10.32 36.11 30.91
C TYR A 799 -9.02 36.75 31.39
N TYR A 800 -8.57 36.33 32.57
CA TYR A 800 -7.28 36.65 33.15
C TYR A 800 -6.67 35.37 33.75
N LEU A 801 -5.48 34.97 33.27
CA LEU A 801 -4.73 33.80 33.73
C LEU A 801 -5.51 32.45 33.67
N ASP A 802 -6.46 32.29 32.74
CA ASP A 802 -7.30 31.09 32.50
C ASP A 802 -8.23 30.62 33.63
N TYR A 803 -8.03 31.11 34.85
CA TYR A 803 -8.83 30.76 36.03
C TYR A 803 -9.64 31.92 36.61
N TYR A 804 -9.50 33.13 36.07
CA TYR A 804 -10.13 34.34 36.60
C TYR A 804 -10.84 35.12 35.48
N ILE A 805 -12.00 35.72 35.81
CA ILE A 805 -12.69 36.69 34.96
C ILE A 805 -12.51 38.06 35.58
N ALA A 806 -11.88 38.95 34.83
CA ALA A 806 -11.66 40.34 35.18
C ALA A 806 -12.79 41.23 34.66
N ILE A 807 -13.21 42.20 35.47
CA ILE A 807 -14.33 43.11 35.18
C ILE A 807 -13.83 44.55 35.31
N GLU A 808 -13.98 45.33 34.25
CA GLU A 808 -13.70 46.77 34.25
C GLU A 808 -15.02 47.54 34.35
N TYR A 809 -15.10 48.51 35.26
CA TYR A 809 -16.25 49.40 35.40
C TYR A 809 -15.84 50.80 35.88
N CYS A 810 -16.69 51.78 35.62
CA CYS A 810 -16.43 53.20 35.86
C CYS A 810 -17.56 53.85 36.65
N ASN A 811 -17.29 54.98 37.31
CA ASN A 811 -18.31 55.91 37.78
C ASN A 811 -18.26 57.19 36.92
N TYR A 812 -19.19 57.34 35.97
CA TYR A 812 -19.31 58.53 35.12
C TYR A 812 -20.12 59.66 35.76
N GLY A 813 -20.73 59.40 36.92
CA GLY A 813 -21.49 60.38 37.66
C GLY A 813 -20.58 61.43 38.31
N LYS A 814 -21.21 62.48 38.85
CA LYS A 814 -20.50 63.62 39.45
C LYS A 814 -20.24 63.46 40.95
N GLU A 815 -20.84 62.45 41.59
CA GLU A 815 -20.74 62.21 43.03
C GLU A 815 -19.97 60.92 43.39
N GLN A 816 -19.27 60.98 44.52
CA GLN A 816 -18.56 59.84 45.11
C GLN A 816 -19.58 58.86 45.71
N LEU A 817 -19.39 57.57 45.45
CA LEU A 817 -20.23 56.51 46.02
C LEU A 817 -20.11 56.52 47.54
N LYS A 818 -21.24 56.56 48.25
CA LYS A 818 -21.31 56.55 49.72
C LYS A 818 -21.22 55.12 50.29
N VAL A 819 -21.48 54.13 49.45
CA VAL A 819 -21.47 52.70 49.77
C VAL A 819 -20.65 51.98 48.70
N ALA A 820 -19.93 50.93 49.07
CA ALA A 820 -19.19 50.10 48.13
C ALA A 820 -20.16 49.34 47.22
N PRO A 821 -20.01 49.39 45.88
CA PRO A 821 -20.88 48.67 44.97
C PRO A 821 -20.64 47.15 45.05
N GLU A 822 -21.67 46.38 44.73
CA GLU A 822 -21.58 44.93 44.55
C GLU A 822 -21.60 44.58 43.07
N ILE A 823 -20.84 43.55 42.68
CA ILE A 823 -20.86 43.03 41.32
C ILE A 823 -21.35 41.59 41.35
N LYS A 824 -22.32 41.29 40.50
CA LYS A 824 -22.86 39.95 40.25
C LYS A 824 -22.44 39.48 38.87
N ALA A 825 -21.76 38.36 38.80
CA ALA A 825 -21.48 37.66 37.54
C ALA A 825 -22.29 36.37 37.46
N THR A 826 -22.87 36.09 36.31
CA THR A 826 -23.73 34.93 36.05
C THR A 826 -23.31 34.25 34.76
N ASN A 827 -23.04 32.96 34.83
CA ASN A 827 -22.91 32.12 33.64
C ASN A 827 -24.30 31.99 33.00
N THR A 828 -24.51 32.54 31.80
CA THR A 828 -25.85 32.56 31.20
C THR A 828 -26.34 31.18 30.76
N LYS A 829 -25.42 30.23 30.55
CA LYS A 829 -25.74 28.86 30.15
C LYS A 829 -26.24 28.01 31.31
N THR A 830 -25.60 28.11 32.47
CA THR A 830 -25.95 27.29 33.65
C THR A 830 -26.84 28.02 34.65
N GLY A 831 -26.93 29.35 34.55
CA GLY A 831 -27.61 30.22 35.51
C GLY A 831 -26.85 30.39 36.83
N GLN A 832 -25.69 29.75 37.00
CA GLN A 832 -24.91 29.86 38.23
C GLN A 832 -24.27 31.24 38.33
N SER A 833 -24.41 31.88 39.51
CA SER A 833 -23.97 33.25 39.73
C SER A 833 -23.15 33.42 41.00
N ARG A 834 -22.28 34.43 41.02
CA ARG A 834 -21.53 34.87 42.21
C ARG A 834 -21.63 36.38 42.36
N ILE A 835 -21.81 36.83 43.61
CA ILE A 835 -21.81 38.24 44.00
C ILE A 835 -20.60 38.51 44.87
N TYR A 836 -19.95 39.67 44.70
CA TYR A 836 -18.92 40.16 45.61
C TYR A 836 -18.92 41.69 45.70
N THR A 837 -18.52 42.22 46.85
CA THR A 837 -18.36 43.66 47.07
C THR A 837 -17.02 44.13 46.52
N THR A 838 -16.99 45.28 45.85
CA THR A 838 -15.82 45.83 45.18
C THR A 838 -15.52 47.27 45.62
N SER A 839 -14.37 47.82 45.22
CA SER A 839 -13.97 49.19 45.58
C SER A 839 -14.84 50.24 44.88
N ALA A 840 -15.06 51.38 45.52
CA ALA A 840 -15.82 52.48 44.92
C ALA A 840 -14.90 53.37 44.04
N PRO A 841 -15.07 53.41 42.70
CA PRO A 841 -14.36 54.36 41.86
C PRO A 841 -14.75 55.81 42.21
N LYS A 842 -13.79 56.74 42.10
CA LYS A 842 -14.11 58.17 42.22
C LYS A 842 -14.89 58.65 41.00
N PRO A 843 -15.59 59.81 41.09
CA PRO A 843 -16.21 60.45 39.93
C PRO A 843 -15.22 60.59 38.77
N GLY A 844 -15.59 60.06 37.60
CA GLY A 844 -14.79 60.06 36.38
C GLY A 844 -13.68 59.00 36.30
N GLU A 845 -13.49 58.17 37.32
CA GLU A 845 -12.48 57.09 37.34
C GLU A 845 -13.07 55.72 36.98
N CYS A 846 -12.21 54.85 36.46
CA CYS A 846 -12.49 53.45 36.18
C CYS A 846 -11.58 52.54 37.00
N LEU A 847 -12.09 51.40 37.45
CA LEU A 847 -11.30 50.34 38.07
C LEU A 847 -11.05 49.24 37.04
N GLY A 848 -9.77 48.91 36.83
CA GLY A 848 -9.31 48.00 35.78
C GLY A 848 -9.18 46.54 36.21
N ALA A 849 -8.98 45.68 35.20
CA ALA A 849 -8.98 44.22 35.25
C ALA A 849 -8.14 43.55 36.36
N ASN A 850 -7.09 44.19 36.85
CA ASN A 850 -6.17 43.60 37.83
C ASN A 850 -6.69 43.67 39.29
N ASN A 851 -7.76 44.43 39.55
CA ASN A 851 -8.26 44.67 40.91
C ASN A 851 -9.67 44.14 41.17
N THR A 852 -10.40 43.74 40.12
CA THR A 852 -11.83 43.48 40.18
C THR A 852 -12.18 42.29 39.29
N GLY A 853 -12.70 41.21 39.91
CA GLY A 853 -13.10 40.01 39.19
C GLY A 853 -13.42 38.82 40.11
N PHE A 854 -13.48 37.62 39.53
CA PHE A 854 -13.81 36.39 40.25
C PHE A 854 -13.23 35.14 39.58
N GLN A 855 -13.07 34.05 40.35
CA GLN A 855 -12.62 32.76 39.80
C GLN A 855 -13.70 32.14 38.91
N VAL A 856 -13.33 31.66 37.72
CA VAL A 856 -14.30 31.14 36.72
C VAL A 856 -15.13 29.97 37.25
N SER A 857 -14.52 29.09 38.04
CA SER A 857 -15.18 27.94 38.68
C SER A 857 -16.33 28.35 39.60
N SER A 858 -16.31 29.57 40.11
CA SER A 858 -17.32 30.03 41.06
C SER A 858 -18.67 30.41 40.44
N ILE A 859 -18.71 30.56 39.11
CA ILE A 859 -19.95 30.61 38.33
C ILE A 859 -20.15 29.32 37.51
N GLY A 860 -19.47 28.23 37.88
CA GLY A 860 -19.63 26.93 37.24
C GLY A 860 -19.03 26.84 35.84
N LEU A 861 -18.03 27.68 35.52
CA LEU A 861 -17.27 27.56 34.29
C LEU A 861 -16.02 26.71 34.50
N ASN A 862 -15.71 25.86 33.52
CA ASN A 862 -14.43 25.18 33.48
C ASN A 862 -13.32 26.16 33.05
N TYR A 863 -12.09 25.87 33.46
CA TYR A 863 -10.92 26.66 33.08
C TYR A 863 -10.74 26.65 31.56
N GLY A 864 -10.72 27.82 30.93
CA GLY A 864 -10.64 27.97 29.47
C GLY A 864 -11.90 27.57 28.67
N GLU A 865 -13.09 27.53 29.29
CA GLU A 865 -14.34 27.27 28.56
C GLU A 865 -14.90 28.54 27.90
N ASP A 866 -15.16 28.52 26.60
CA ASP A 866 -15.92 29.57 25.93
C ASP A 866 -17.30 29.75 26.56
N ALA A 867 -17.60 30.96 27.02
CA ALA A 867 -18.80 31.22 27.81
C ALA A 867 -19.39 32.59 27.52
N GLN A 868 -20.69 32.74 27.76
CA GLN A 868 -21.33 34.03 27.83
C GLN A 868 -21.62 34.35 29.31
N VAL A 869 -21.15 35.52 29.76
CA VAL A 869 -21.23 35.94 31.14
C VAL A 869 -22.05 37.22 31.22
N ARG A 870 -23.06 37.23 32.07
CA ARG A 870 -23.86 38.40 32.43
C ARG A 870 -23.30 39.00 33.71
N VAL A 871 -22.83 40.24 33.64
CA VAL A 871 -22.32 41.00 34.78
C VAL A 871 -23.27 42.14 35.08
N GLU A 872 -23.59 42.32 36.35
CA GLU A 872 -24.42 43.39 36.88
C GLU A 872 -23.64 44.11 37.97
N ILE A 873 -23.62 45.44 37.94
CA ILE A 873 -23.14 46.26 39.04
C ILE A 873 -24.33 46.80 39.82
N ASP A 874 -24.22 46.81 41.14
CA ASP A 874 -25.31 47.11 42.05
C ASP A 874 -26.61 46.35 41.73
N PRO A 875 -26.58 45.00 41.71
CA PRO A 875 -27.71 44.17 41.25
C PRO A 875 -29.00 44.32 42.08
N ASP A 876 -28.91 44.88 43.28
CA ASP A 876 -30.03 45.12 44.19
C ASP A 876 -30.48 46.61 44.18
N ASN A 877 -29.89 47.46 43.34
CA ASN A 877 -30.10 48.91 43.25
C ASN A 877 -30.01 49.61 44.61
N LYS A 878 -28.97 49.28 45.41
CA LYS A 878 -28.71 49.89 46.73
C LYS A 878 -28.18 51.31 46.61
N ILE A 879 -27.59 51.64 45.47
CA ILE A 879 -27.01 52.92 45.13
C ILE A 879 -27.97 53.59 44.16
N LYS A 880 -28.45 54.79 44.52
CA LYS A 880 -29.31 55.57 43.64
C LYS A 880 -28.44 56.24 42.56
N GLU A 881 -28.65 55.87 41.31
CA GLU A 881 -27.83 56.29 40.19
C GLU A 881 -28.56 57.29 39.29
N SER A 882 -27.80 58.03 38.49
CA SER A 882 -28.40 58.91 37.47
C SER A 882 -28.95 58.12 36.28
N ASN A 883 -28.41 56.91 36.03
CA ASN A 883 -28.93 55.95 35.09
C ASN A 883 -28.84 54.55 35.72
N GLU A 884 -29.98 53.91 35.91
CA GLU A 884 -30.04 52.54 36.47
C GLU A 884 -30.01 51.46 35.37
N ASN A 885 -30.07 51.87 34.09
CA ASN A 885 -30.28 50.96 32.96
C ASN A 885 -28.98 50.53 32.25
N ASN A 886 -27.84 51.13 32.61
CA ASN A 886 -26.50 50.87 32.06
C ASN A 886 -25.62 50.02 33.01
N ASN A 887 -26.21 49.48 34.07
CA ASN A 887 -25.54 48.68 35.11
C ASN A 887 -25.27 47.23 34.72
N ILE A 888 -25.62 46.81 33.49
CA ILE A 888 -25.57 45.41 33.07
C ILE A 888 -24.79 45.28 31.76
N LEU A 889 -23.82 44.37 31.75
CA LEU A 889 -23.09 43.96 30.54
C LEU A 889 -23.13 42.44 30.39
N ILE A 890 -23.58 41.97 29.23
CA ILE A 890 -23.46 40.56 28.83
C ILE A 890 -22.34 40.51 27.79
N LYS A 891 -21.38 39.59 27.95
CA LYS A 891 -20.27 39.42 27.00
C LYS A 891 -19.89 37.96 26.83
N SER A 892 -19.56 37.58 25.59
CA SER A 892 -18.92 36.29 25.30
C SER A 892 -17.41 36.38 25.54
N ILE A 893 -16.91 35.51 26.40
CA ILE A 893 -15.49 35.32 26.70
C ILE A 893 -15.02 34.01 26.06
N ARG A 894 -13.84 34.00 25.42
CA ARG A 894 -13.27 32.82 24.75
C ARG A 894 -11.87 32.49 25.26
N ALA A 895 -11.46 31.22 25.19
CA ALA A 895 -10.08 30.80 25.46
C ALA A 895 -9.15 31.04 24.27
N ASN A 896 -7.89 31.41 24.51
CA ASN A 896 -6.93 31.73 23.43
C ASN A 896 -6.34 30.46 22.79
N GLU A 897 -6.17 30.47 21.46
CA GLU A 897 -5.62 29.37 20.64
C GLU A 897 -4.06 29.36 20.60
N SER A 898 -3.46 28.28 20.08
CA SER A 898 -2.00 28.17 19.88
C SER A 898 -1.45 29.25 18.91
N PRO A 899 -0.18 29.67 19.07
CA PRO A 899 0.42 30.69 18.21
C PRO A 899 0.44 30.28 16.73
N TYR A 900 0.25 31.23 15.83
CA TYR A 900 0.31 31.01 14.38
C TYR A 900 1.04 32.15 13.68
N ILE A 901 2.08 31.84 12.89
CA ILE A 901 2.84 32.78 12.08
C ILE A 901 2.17 32.92 10.72
N GLU A 902 1.75 34.14 10.39
CA GLU A 902 1.19 34.48 9.07
C GLU A 902 2.29 34.85 8.07
N ARG A 903 3.29 35.63 8.50
CA ARG A 903 4.42 36.06 7.65
C ARG A 903 5.59 36.59 8.46
N ILE A 904 6.77 36.61 7.85
CA ILE A 904 8.00 37.24 8.39
C ILE A 904 8.45 38.35 7.44
N ASN A 905 8.83 39.50 7.99
CA ASN A 905 9.32 40.64 7.22
C ASN A 905 10.58 41.25 7.86
N PRO A 906 11.69 41.35 7.12
CA PRO A 906 11.94 40.72 5.82
C PRO A 906 12.02 39.19 5.93
N SER A 907 11.71 38.44 4.87
CA SER A 907 11.80 36.97 4.83
C SER A 907 13.23 36.44 4.70
N GLN A 908 14.21 37.35 4.64
CA GLN A 908 15.63 37.09 4.65
C GLN A 908 16.34 38.23 5.41
N GLY A 909 17.48 37.96 6.05
CA GLY A 909 18.18 39.01 6.78
C GLY A 909 19.67 38.77 7.03
N ARG A 910 20.38 39.88 7.27
CA ARG A 910 21.81 39.94 7.60
C ARG A 910 22.06 40.17 9.10
N PRO A 911 23.27 39.86 9.61
CA PRO A 911 23.63 40.14 11.00
C PRO A 911 23.45 41.61 11.36
N GLY A 912 22.61 41.88 12.36
CA GLY A 912 22.27 43.22 12.84
C GLY A 912 20.95 43.78 12.30
N GLU A 913 20.28 43.09 11.37
CA GLU A 913 18.98 43.52 10.87
C GLU A 913 17.84 43.16 11.83
N LYS A 914 16.81 44.01 11.83
CA LYS A 914 15.57 43.79 12.58
C LYS A 914 14.61 42.95 11.75
N ILE A 915 14.06 41.93 12.37
CA ILE A 915 13.10 41.00 11.77
C ILE A 915 11.80 41.09 12.55
N THR A 916 10.69 41.25 11.82
CA THR A 916 9.33 41.30 12.38
C THR A 916 8.55 40.06 11.95
N ILE A 917 8.02 39.31 12.91
CA ILE A 917 7.12 38.17 12.70
C ILE A 917 5.69 38.66 12.93
N TYR A 918 4.79 38.48 11.97
CA TYR A 918 3.37 38.78 12.09
C TYR A 918 2.58 37.49 12.28
N GLY A 919 1.60 37.50 13.18
CA GLY A 919 0.82 36.31 13.48
C GLY A 919 -0.28 36.51 14.51
N LYS A 920 -0.94 35.42 14.85
CA LYS A 920 -2.00 35.36 15.87
C LYS A 920 -1.48 34.65 17.11
N TYR A 921 -1.93 35.11 18.28
CA TYR A 921 -1.67 34.47 19.58
C TYR A 921 -0.17 34.27 19.90
N LEU A 922 0.71 35.12 19.36
CA LEU A 922 2.17 34.95 19.45
C LEU A 922 2.73 35.09 20.88
N PHE A 923 2.00 35.70 21.80
CA PHE A 923 2.51 36.19 23.10
C PHE A 923 2.18 35.31 24.31
N GLY A 924 1.27 34.36 24.16
CA GLY A 924 0.86 33.45 25.23
C GLY A 924 0.39 34.14 26.52
N TYR A 925 0.50 33.47 27.68
CA TYR A 925 0.01 33.98 28.98
C TYR A 925 1.08 34.73 29.79
N ARG A 926 2.37 34.51 29.51
CA ARG A 926 3.50 35.13 30.22
C ARG A 926 4.48 35.82 29.23
N PRO A 927 4.80 37.12 29.42
CA PRO A 927 5.74 37.84 28.55
C PRO A 927 7.16 37.23 28.48
N SER A 928 7.55 36.42 29.47
CA SER A 928 8.91 35.92 29.64
C SER A 928 9.20 34.55 28.99
N GLY A 929 8.28 34.01 28.18
CA GLY A 929 8.36 32.64 27.66
C GLY A 929 8.53 32.50 26.14
N ILE A 930 8.60 33.60 25.39
CA ILE A 930 8.65 33.56 23.92
C ILE A 930 10.05 33.19 23.45
N THR A 931 10.15 32.09 22.71
CA THR A 931 11.39 31.65 22.08
C THR A 931 11.15 31.43 20.59
N ILE A 932 12.16 31.76 19.78
CA ILE A 932 12.13 31.46 18.34
C ILE A 932 13.08 30.30 18.10
N GLU A 933 12.54 29.17 17.68
CA GLU A 933 13.32 27.97 17.38
C GLU A 933 13.63 27.89 15.88
N TRP A 934 14.86 27.52 15.56
CA TRP A 934 15.42 27.51 14.21
C TRP A 934 15.70 26.09 13.76
N PHE A 935 15.35 25.79 12.51
CA PHE A 935 15.49 24.48 11.90
C PHE A 935 16.28 24.57 10.60
N ARG A 936 17.16 23.59 10.36
CA ARG A 936 17.85 23.39 9.09
C ARG A 936 17.68 21.94 8.67
N GLU A 937 17.16 21.70 7.47
CA GLU A 937 16.85 20.35 6.97
C GLU A 937 15.99 19.52 7.95
N GLY A 938 15.06 20.19 8.66
CA GLY A 938 14.15 19.56 9.63
C GLY A 938 14.74 19.32 11.02
N ILE A 939 16.01 19.64 11.27
CA ILE A 939 16.68 19.47 12.56
C ILE A 939 16.73 20.81 13.30
N SER A 940 16.36 20.84 14.58
CA SER A 940 16.48 22.04 15.43
C SER A 940 17.96 22.37 15.64
N VAL A 941 18.38 23.55 15.18
CA VAL A 941 19.77 24.03 15.21
C VAL A 941 20.01 25.10 16.28
N GLY A 942 18.96 25.52 16.98
CA GLY A 942 19.07 26.42 18.13
C GLY A 942 17.84 27.28 18.38
N THR A 943 17.85 28.03 19.48
CA THR A 943 16.78 28.94 19.88
C THR A 943 17.30 30.36 20.07
N THR A 944 16.45 31.35 19.75
CA THR A 944 16.67 32.77 20.00
C THR A 944 15.82 33.20 21.18
N ILE A 945 16.49 33.78 22.18
CA ILE A 945 15.91 34.38 23.39
C ILE A 945 16.35 35.85 23.58
N SER A 946 16.95 36.45 22.54
CA SER A 946 17.38 37.87 22.51
C SER A 946 16.17 38.79 22.72
N PRO A 947 16.28 40.02 23.27
CA PRO A 947 15.11 40.85 23.59
C PRO A 947 14.14 40.94 22.41
N ILE A 948 13.02 40.24 22.57
CA ILE A 948 11.91 40.22 21.63
C ILE A 948 10.99 41.36 22.06
N THR A 949 10.73 42.28 21.15
CA THR A 949 9.89 43.46 21.43
C THR A 949 8.50 43.23 20.87
N GLU A 950 7.49 43.54 21.67
CA GLU A 950 6.09 43.30 21.37
C GLU A 950 5.45 44.53 20.71
N SER A 951 4.60 44.33 19.70
CA SER A 951 3.73 45.40 19.22
C SER A 951 2.54 45.63 20.16
N LEU A 952 2.11 46.89 20.32
CA LEU A 952 1.00 47.31 21.19
C LEU A 952 -0.33 46.60 20.89
N ASP A 953 -0.51 46.09 19.68
CA ASP A 953 -1.72 45.38 19.23
C ASP A 953 -1.62 43.85 19.40
N GLY A 954 -0.50 43.32 19.91
CA GLY A 954 -0.30 41.89 20.15
C GLY A 954 -0.28 41.04 18.88
N ARG A 955 0.05 41.63 17.71
CA ARG A 955 0.07 40.92 16.42
C ARG A 955 1.45 40.73 15.80
N SER A 956 2.50 41.32 16.38
CA SER A 956 3.85 41.17 15.82
C SER A 956 4.98 41.16 16.85
N LEU A 957 5.93 40.24 16.63
CA LEU A 957 7.17 40.10 17.41
C LEU A 957 8.34 40.67 16.61
N GLU A 958 9.11 41.57 17.21
CA GLU A 958 10.35 42.09 16.61
C GLU A 958 11.58 41.59 17.36
N PHE A 959 12.59 41.10 16.64
CA PHE A 959 13.89 40.75 17.20
C PHE A 959 15.02 41.17 16.25
N THR A 960 16.24 41.29 16.77
CA THR A 960 17.44 41.62 15.97
C THR A 960 18.28 40.37 15.75
N LEU A 961 18.67 40.08 14.50
CA LEU A 961 19.53 38.94 14.17
C LEU A 961 20.96 39.19 14.67
N SER A 962 21.28 38.76 15.89
CA SER A 962 22.58 39.11 16.51
C SER A 962 23.77 38.47 15.78
N LYS A 963 24.95 39.11 15.83
CA LYS A 963 26.21 38.53 15.31
C LYS A 963 26.59 37.20 15.99
N ILE A 964 26.16 37.00 17.24
CA ILE A 964 26.38 35.76 18.00
C ILE A 964 25.48 34.64 17.47
N LEU A 965 24.22 34.94 17.12
CA LEU A 965 23.31 34.01 16.45
C LEU A 965 23.80 33.62 15.05
N PHE A 966 24.33 34.58 14.28
CA PHE A 966 24.92 34.31 12.98
C PHE A 966 26.16 33.40 13.05
N GLY A 967 27.01 33.57 14.08
CA GLY A 967 28.18 32.73 14.29
C GLY A 967 27.87 31.24 14.51
N ASN A 968 26.69 30.93 15.05
CA ASN A 968 26.24 29.55 15.27
C ASN A 968 25.39 28.98 14.13
N LEU A 969 24.65 29.82 13.40
CA LEU A 969 23.77 29.37 12.31
C LEU A 969 24.50 29.31 10.95
N GLY A 970 25.35 30.29 10.63
CA GLY A 970 25.93 30.49 9.30
C GLY A 970 24.91 30.98 8.25
N PRO A 971 25.36 31.33 7.02
CA PRO A 971 24.45 31.64 5.92
C PRO A 971 23.71 30.38 5.44
N GLY A 972 22.45 30.53 5.02
CA GLY A 972 21.63 29.42 4.55
C GLY A 972 20.13 29.64 4.64
N LYS A 973 19.36 28.63 4.20
CA LYS A 973 17.91 28.57 4.37
C LYS A 973 17.57 27.87 5.68
N TYR A 974 16.66 28.46 6.44
CA TYR A 974 16.16 27.96 7.72
C TYR A 974 14.65 27.95 7.72
N GLN A 975 14.07 27.21 8.65
CA GLN A 975 12.67 27.34 9.05
C GLN A 975 12.63 27.83 10.49
N ILE A 976 11.73 28.75 10.80
CA ILE A 976 11.56 29.24 12.16
C ILE A 976 10.14 28.99 12.66
N ARG A 977 10.02 28.74 13.96
CA ARG A 977 8.74 28.74 14.68
C ARG A 977 8.83 29.60 15.93
N VAL A 978 7.69 30.13 16.34
CA VAL A 978 7.51 30.80 17.63
C VAL A 978 6.95 29.79 18.62
N PHE A 979 7.59 29.72 19.79
CA PHE A 979 7.14 28.91 20.91
C PHE A 979 6.84 29.83 22.08
N ASN A 980 5.64 29.72 22.64
CA ASN A 980 5.24 30.38 23.88
C ASN A 980 4.69 29.35 24.88
N ASP A 981 4.20 29.82 26.02
CA ASP A 981 3.67 28.98 27.09
C ASP A 981 2.32 28.30 26.78
N VAL A 982 1.68 28.65 25.65
CA VAL A 982 0.45 28.01 25.14
C VAL A 982 0.78 26.90 24.14
N GLY A 983 1.94 26.98 23.50
CA GLY A 983 2.39 25.99 22.55
C GLY A 983 3.23 26.58 21.43
N SER A 984 3.22 25.89 20.30
CA SER A 984 4.18 26.10 19.23
C SER A 984 3.50 26.42 17.91
N SER A 985 4.03 27.41 17.17
CA SER A 985 3.46 27.79 15.88
C SER A 985 3.79 26.81 14.75
N ASN A 986 3.18 27.07 13.59
CA ASN A 986 3.64 26.59 12.29
C ASN A 986 5.09 27.06 12.01
N LEU A 987 5.77 26.32 11.14
CA LEU A 987 7.09 26.66 10.62
C LEU A 987 6.95 27.60 9.41
N LEU A 988 7.83 28.59 9.30
CA LEU A 988 7.94 29.43 8.10
C LEU A 988 9.40 29.59 7.68
N ASP A 989 9.63 29.58 6.36
CA ASP A 989 10.97 29.71 5.80
C ASP A 989 11.57 31.09 6.05
N PHE A 990 12.87 31.13 6.35
CA PHE A 990 13.67 32.33 6.54
C PHE A 990 15.09 32.11 6.02
N SER A 991 15.63 33.07 5.26
CA SER A 991 17.01 32.96 4.73
C SER A 991 17.99 33.88 5.46
N VAL A 992 19.07 33.31 5.97
CA VAL A 992 20.19 34.08 6.53
C VAL A 992 21.21 34.31 5.42
N ILE A 993 21.51 35.57 5.14
CA ILE A 993 22.43 36.00 4.09
C ILE A 993 23.65 36.71 4.69
N GLU A 994 24.80 36.62 4.02
CA GLU A 994 26.06 37.27 4.43
C GLU A 994 25.96 38.80 4.49
#